data_AF-A0A7K4GKY5-F1
#
_entry.id   AF-A0A7K4GKY5-F1
#
_cell.length_a   1.000
_cell.length_b   1.000
_cell.length_c   1.000
_cell.angle_alpha   90.00
_cell.angle_beta   90.00
_cell.angle_gamma   90.00
#
_symmetry.space_group_name_H-M   'P 1'
#
loop_
_entity.id
_entity.type
_entity.pdbx_description
1 polymer ?
#
loop_
_entity_poly.entity_id
_entity_poly.type
_entity_poly.pdbx_seq_one_letter_code
_entity_poly.pdbx_strand_id
1 'polypeptide(L)'
;MISNFKIESDYVPRGDQPEAIKKLANNIKNGKNFQTLLGATGTGKTFTVANIIQKVQKPTLVMAPNKTLAAQLYNELKELFPNNAVHYFVSYYDYYQPESYMPITGLYIEKDFSVNEEIERLRLAATHAIRTRNDVIIVATVSCIYGIGDPKIWTAISLNLDVGQSIKRKEIIKRLILMNYERKEVEFKPGVVRVRGDIIDIFPAYLNTAIRISLFGDVIESIQEIHHISNNVIKDISNCRIFPATHFIIPEENKEKALVSIEEELEIQVAKFMEEKKYAEAQWIAKRTRFDLEMMREMGWCKGVENYSRHLDGRPPGSPPMCLIDYFPKDFLIVVDESHITIPQIHGMIGGDRSRKKNLIDFGWRLPSAYDNRPLTFEEWESKIKYIVFMSATPGNWESKKSGGISAEQIIRPTGLVDPFVEIRPAKNQIDDLLGEIRKVIKNKGRTLVTTLTKRMSEDIAEFYTEIGLKVAYLHSEVDTVERFEILRRLRDGTHDVLVGINLLREGLDLPEVQLVAILDADKLGFLRDTRSLIQTIGRASRNIEGKAILYADKFTSAMREAIEETDRRRKKQIEYNKINNITPQSIKKNILNSLSEEQEFAEKETKKLKRTVKEKIEELEKKGDMEVVIQYLETKMFLAAKELRFEDAAYLRDKINEIKKDYKITA
;
A
#
# COMPACT_ATOMS: atom_id res chain seq x y z
N MET A 1 -21.34 16.67 15.29
CA MET A 1 -21.40 17.41 14.00
C MET A 1 -21.02 16.43 12.91
N ILE A 2 -21.76 16.39 11.79
CA ILE A 2 -21.36 15.64 10.61
C ILE A 2 -20.16 16.36 10.02
N SER A 3 -18.98 15.75 10.08
CA SER A 3 -17.78 16.30 9.44
C SER A 3 -17.93 16.15 7.93
N ASN A 4 -17.75 17.25 7.19
CA ASN A 4 -17.79 17.27 5.73
C ASN A 4 -16.36 17.24 5.17
N PHE A 5 -16.19 16.64 4.00
CA PHE A 5 -14.93 16.74 3.26
C PHE A 5 -14.66 18.18 2.86
N LYS A 6 -13.46 18.66 3.20
CA LYS A 6 -13.01 20.01 2.84
C LYS A 6 -11.55 19.95 2.40
N ILE A 7 -11.32 20.37 1.17
CA ILE A 7 -9.98 20.50 0.59
C ILE A 7 -9.31 21.75 1.15
N GLU A 8 -8.07 21.60 1.58
CA GLU A 8 -7.19 22.71 1.94
C GLU A 8 -6.02 22.72 0.96
N SER A 9 -6.04 23.66 0.02
CA SER A 9 -5.03 23.77 -1.03
C SER A 9 -5.08 25.14 -1.68
N ASP A 10 -3.90 25.65 -2.07
CA ASP A 10 -3.79 26.85 -2.90
C ASP A 10 -4.13 26.59 -4.38
N TYR A 11 -4.25 25.31 -4.77
CA TYR A 11 -4.61 24.94 -6.11
C TYR A 11 -6.09 25.15 -6.37
N VAL A 12 -6.41 25.65 -7.56
CA VAL A 12 -7.78 25.77 -8.09
C VAL A 12 -7.89 24.90 -9.34
N PRO A 13 -9.03 24.23 -9.60
CA PRO A 13 -9.19 23.44 -10.82
C PRO A 13 -8.90 24.26 -12.08
N ARG A 14 -8.01 23.76 -12.94
CA ARG A 14 -7.56 24.41 -14.19
C ARG A 14 -7.69 23.48 -15.39
N GLY A 15 -7.55 24.02 -16.61
CA GLY A 15 -7.66 23.23 -17.83
C GLY A 15 -9.07 22.65 -17.98
N ASP A 16 -9.13 21.35 -18.23
CA ASP A 16 -10.38 20.57 -18.33
C ASP A 16 -10.82 19.93 -17.01
N GLN A 17 -10.08 20.14 -15.91
CA GLN A 17 -10.49 19.67 -14.57
C GLN A 17 -11.88 20.17 -14.16
N PRO A 18 -12.26 21.47 -14.31
CA PRO A 18 -13.57 21.95 -13.87
C PRO A 18 -14.74 21.22 -14.53
N GLU A 19 -14.64 20.96 -15.82
CA GLU A 19 -15.65 20.25 -16.60
C GLU A 19 -15.70 18.77 -16.20
N ALA A 20 -14.54 18.11 -16.11
CA ALA A 20 -14.46 16.72 -15.69
C ALA A 20 -15.04 16.51 -14.29
N ILE A 21 -14.67 17.36 -13.32
CA ILE A 21 -15.21 17.34 -11.95
C ILE A 21 -16.73 17.53 -11.98
N LYS A 22 -17.23 18.55 -12.70
CA LYS A 22 -18.67 18.84 -12.78
C LYS A 22 -19.45 17.66 -13.34
N LYS A 23 -18.98 17.09 -14.45
CA LYS A 23 -19.64 15.97 -15.14
C LYS A 23 -19.65 14.71 -14.28
N LEU A 24 -18.50 14.32 -13.73
CA LEU A 24 -18.38 13.10 -12.93
C LEU A 24 -19.17 13.21 -11.62
N ALA A 25 -19.11 14.36 -10.92
CA ALA A 25 -19.85 14.56 -9.68
C ALA A 25 -21.37 14.60 -9.91
N ASN A 26 -21.84 15.27 -10.98
CA ASN A 26 -23.27 15.30 -11.31
C ASN A 26 -23.79 13.91 -11.69
N ASN A 27 -23.01 13.13 -12.44
CA ASN A 27 -23.36 11.75 -12.77
C ASN A 27 -23.52 10.88 -11.51
N ILE A 28 -22.63 11.00 -10.51
CA ILE A 28 -22.77 10.29 -9.22
C ILE A 28 -24.07 10.72 -8.51
N LYS A 29 -24.33 12.02 -8.44
CA LYS A 29 -25.55 12.56 -7.81
C LYS A 29 -26.83 12.11 -8.52
N ASN A 30 -26.77 11.92 -9.83
CA ASN A 30 -27.86 11.41 -10.67
C ASN A 30 -27.95 9.88 -10.71
N GLY A 31 -27.15 9.16 -9.90
CA GLY A 31 -27.25 7.71 -9.78
C GLY A 31 -26.45 6.91 -10.81
N LYS A 32 -25.56 7.51 -11.62
CA LYS A 32 -24.72 6.75 -12.56
C LYS A 32 -23.65 5.96 -11.81
N ASN A 33 -23.74 4.64 -11.87
CA ASN A 33 -22.86 3.72 -11.13
C ASN A 33 -21.42 3.72 -11.65
N PHE A 34 -21.22 3.58 -12.97
CA PHE A 34 -19.90 3.35 -13.58
C PHE A 34 -19.47 4.53 -14.44
N GLN A 35 -18.25 5.02 -14.21
CA GLN A 35 -17.69 6.15 -14.95
C GLN A 35 -16.20 5.98 -15.21
N THR A 36 -15.76 6.43 -16.38
CA THR A 36 -14.33 6.41 -16.76
C THR A 36 -13.84 7.84 -17.02
N LEU A 37 -12.81 8.23 -16.28
CA LEU A 37 -12.02 9.45 -16.50
C LEU A 37 -10.80 9.09 -17.37
N LEU A 38 -10.80 9.55 -18.61
CA LEU A 38 -9.63 9.49 -19.49
C LEU A 38 -8.68 10.63 -19.12
N GLY A 39 -7.79 10.36 -18.17
CA GLY A 39 -6.89 11.35 -17.60
C GLY A 39 -5.44 11.15 -18.04
N ALA A 40 -4.90 12.03 -18.88
CA ALA A 40 -3.50 11.97 -19.31
C ALA A 40 -2.52 12.12 -18.13
N THR A 41 -1.28 11.66 -18.31
CA THR A 41 -0.26 11.78 -17.26
C THR A 41 0.09 13.23 -16.99
N GLY A 42 0.14 13.62 -15.71
CA GLY A 42 0.49 14.98 -15.28
C GLY A 42 -0.67 15.99 -15.34
N THR A 43 -1.91 15.57 -15.61
CA THR A 43 -3.06 16.49 -15.62
C THR A 43 -3.68 16.72 -14.24
N GLY A 44 -3.13 16.13 -13.16
CA GLY A 44 -3.62 16.31 -11.80
C GLY A 44 -4.85 15.46 -11.46
N LYS A 45 -4.87 14.18 -11.84
CA LYS A 45 -5.98 13.24 -11.58
C LYS A 45 -6.37 13.17 -10.10
N THR A 46 -5.40 13.12 -9.18
CA THR A 46 -5.66 13.09 -7.72
C THR A 46 -6.44 14.31 -7.27
N PHE A 47 -6.08 15.51 -7.76
CA PHE A 47 -6.77 16.75 -7.40
C PHE A 47 -8.21 16.78 -7.95
N THR A 48 -8.43 16.25 -9.16
CA THR A 48 -9.78 16.04 -9.72
C THR A 48 -10.61 15.13 -8.82
N VAL A 49 -10.04 14.01 -8.37
CA VAL A 49 -10.72 13.07 -7.45
C VAL A 49 -11.05 13.73 -6.13
N ALA A 50 -10.11 14.45 -5.51
CA ALA A 50 -10.37 15.18 -4.28
C ALA A 50 -11.57 16.13 -4.45
N ASN A 51 -11.63 16.87 -5.56
CA ASN A 51 -12.76 17.74 -5.86
C ASN A 51 -14.07 16.98 -6.09
N ILE A 52 -14.04 15.79 -6.69
CA ILE A 52 -15.22 14.91 -6.79
C ILE A 52 -15.68 14.49 -5.40
N ILE A 53 -14.79 14.00 -4.54
CA ILE A 53 -15.07 13.59 -3.16
C ILE A 53 -15.71 14.73 -2.38
N GLN A 54 -15.11 15.93 -2.42
CA GLN A 54 -15.67 17.13 -1.78
C GLN A 54 -17.05 17.50 -2.33
N LYS A 55 -17.33 17.30 -3.62
CA LYS A 55 -18.64 17.64 -4.19
C LYS A 55 -19.73 16.61 -3.90
N VAL A 56 -19.37 15.32 -3.76
CA VAL A 56 -20.34 14.24 -3.54
C VAL A 56 -20.53 13.89 -2.06
N GLN A 57 -19.57 14.23 -1.19
CA GLN A 57 -19.61 14.03 0.26
C GLN A 57 -19.90 12.57 0.65
N LYS A 58 -19.19 11.62 0.04
CA LYS A 58 -19.33 10.18 0.32
C LYS A 58 -18.01 9.62 0.86
N PRO A 59 -18.04 8.70 1.85
CA PRO A 59 -16.88 7.90 2.17
C PRO A 59 -16.29 7.28 0.91
N THR A 60 -14.98 7.29 0.76
CA THR A 60 -14.33 6.91 -0.51
C THR A 60 -13.25 5.87 -0.30
N LEU A 61 -13.28 4.80 -1.10
CA LEU A 61 -12.21 3.83 -1.24
C LEU A 61 -11.42 4.15 -2.52
N VAL A 62 -10.15 4.50 -2.39
CA VAL A 62 -9.23 4.73 -3.51
C VAL A 62 -8.34 3.50 -3.67
N MET A 63 -8.49 2.79 -4.77
CA MET A 63 -7.74 1.57 -5.08
C MET A 63 -6.56 1.89 -5.99
N ALA A 64 -5.38 1.37 -5.63
CA ALA A 64 -4.14 1.49 -6.40
C ALA A 64 -3.53 0.10 -6.67
N PRO A 65 -2.83 -0.09 -7.81
CA PRO A 65 -2.31 -1.39 -8.22
C PRO A 65 -1.09 -1.88 -7.39
N ASN A 66 -0.39 -0.97 -6.70
CA ASN A 66 0.82 -1.29 -5.94
C ASN A 66 0.97 -0.39 -4.69
N LYS A 67 1.83 -0.82 -3.75
CA LYS A 67 2.06 -0.12 -2.47
C LYS A 67 2.65 1.28 -2.68
N THR A 68 3.53 1.46 -3.67
CA THR A 68 4.20 2.75 -3.95
C THR A 68 3.21 3.83 -4.36
N LEU A 69 2.36 3.54 -5.35
CA LEU A 69 1.32 4.46 -5.81
C LEU A 69 0.24 4.67 -4.73
N ALA A 70 -0.10 3.63 -3.97
CA ALA A 70 -1.00 3.77 -2.82
C ALA A 70 -0.44 4.75 -1.78
N ALA A 71 0.85 4.67 -1.44
CA ALA A 71 1.49 5.60 -0.50
C ALA A 71 1.52 7.04 -1.04
N GLN A 72 1.82 7.22 -2.33
CA GLN A 72 1.77 8.53 -2.98
C GLN A 72 0.38 9.15 -2.89
N LEU A 73 -0.66 8.40 -3.28
CA LEU A 73 -2.05 8.86 -3.21
C LEU A 73 -2.49 9.14 -1.77
N TYR A 74 -2.07 8.32 -0.81
CA TYR A 74 -2.35 8.54 0.61
C TYR A 74 -1.77 9.88 1.10
N ASN A 75 -0.51 10.17 0.78
CA ASN A 75 0.14 11.42 1.17
C ASN A 75 -0.52 12.63 0.47
N GLU A 76 -0.73 12.57 -0.84
CA GLU A 76 -1.39 13.65 -1.60
C GLU A 76 -2.81 13.93 -1.06
N LEU A 77 -3.59 12.89 -0.76
CA LEU A 77 -4.95 13.05 -0.22
C LEU A 77 -4.93 13.54 1.23
N LYS A 78 -3.94 13.15 2.03
CA LYS A 78 -3.78 13.61 3.41
C LYS A 78 -3.41 15.10 3.46
N GLU A 79 -2.54 15.55 2.55
CA GLU A 79 -2.24 16.99 2.37
C GLU A 79 -3.48 17.77 1.93
N LEU A 80 -4.27 17.22 0.99
CA LEU A 80 -5.47 17.89 0.51
C LEU A 80 -6.60 17.90 1.55
N PHE A 81 -6.69 16.91 2.44
CA PHE A 81 -7.75 16.78 3.44
C PHE A 81 -7.19 16.66 4.87
N PRO A 82 -6.47 17.65 5.39
CA PRO A 82 -5.77 17.56 6.68
C PRO A 82 -6.72 17.43 7.87
N ASN A 83 -7.98 17.87 7.70
CA ASN A 83 -9.01 17.86 8.73
C ASN A 83 -9.99 16.68 8.61
N ASN A 84 -9.83 15.80 7.61
CA ASN A 84 -10.67 14.62 7.41
C ASN A 84 -9.88 13.32 7.67
N ALA A 85 -10.60 12.20 7.77
CA ALA A 85 -9.99 10.91 8.08
C ALA A 85 -9.43 10.24 6.81
N VAL A 86 -8.19 10.55 6.46
CA VAL A 86 -7.46 9.87 5.39
C VAL A 86 -6.63 8.74 5.99
N HIS A 87 -6.85 7.50 5.54
CA HIS A 87 -6.20 6.30 6.05
C HIS A 87 -5.64 5.41 4.93
N TYR A 88 -4.78 4.48 5.33
CA TYR A 88 -4.01 3.62 4.46
C TYR A 88 -4.30 2.14 4.76
N PHE A 89 -4.58 1.34 3.73
CA PHE A 89 -4.94 -0.07 3.86
C PHE A 89 -4.26 -0.94 2.80
N VAL A 90 -3.09 -1.47 3.15
CA VAL A 90 -2.34 -2.40 2.29
C VAL A 90 -1.97 -3.66 3.06
N SER A 91 -1.37 -4.65 2.38
CA SER A 91 -0.83 -5.82 3.09
C SER A 91 0.17 -5.38 4.16
N TYR A 92 -0.09 -5.80 5.40
CA TYR A 92 0.80 -5.56 6.54
C TYR A 92 2.03 -6.46 6.55
N TYR A 93 2.18 -7.34 5.56
CA TYR A 93 3.40 -8.13 5.44
C TYR A 93 4.50 -7.32 4.76
N ASP A 94 5.67 -7.24 5.41
CA ASP A 94 6.92 -6.78 4.79
C ASP A 94 7.50 -7.90 3.92
N TYR A 95 7.47 -9.13 4.44
CA TYR A 95 7.80 -10.35 3.72
C TYR A 95 6.65 -11.35 3.87
N TYR A 96 6.32 -12.05 2.79
CA TYR A 96 5.27 -13.07 2.79
C TYR A 96 5.59 -14.19 1.82
N GLN A 97 5.83 -15.37 2.37
CA GLN A 97 5.88 -16.63 1.65
C GLN A 97 4.59 -17.42 1.95
N PRO A 98 3.73 -17.63 0.94
CA PRO A 98 2.54 -18.41 1.15
C PRO A 98 2.85 -19.90 1.31
N GLU A 99 2.02 -20.58 2.08
CA GLU A 99 2.01 -22.04 2.12
C GLU A 99 1.79 -22.62 0.71
N SER A 100 2.59 -23.59 0.30
CA SER A 100 2.40 -24.28 -0.99
C SER A 100 2.99 -25.69 -0.99
N TYR A 101 2.52 -26.52 -1.92
CA TYR A 101 3.05 -27.86 -2.16
C TYR A 101 3.39 -28.02 -3.65
N MET A 102 4.58 -28.55 -3.92
CA MET A 102 5.10 -28.80 -5.26
C MET A 102 5.11 -30.32 -5.54
N PRO A 103 4.10 -30.86 -6.23
CA PRO A 103 3.98 -32.31 -6.43
C PRO A 103 5.16 -32.95 -7.16
N ILE A 104 5.78 -32.21 -8.08
CA ILE A 104 6.90 -32.70 -8.91
C ILE A 104 8.13 -33.01 -8.04
N THR A 105 8.41 -32.17 -7.04
CA THR A 105 9.59 -32.32 -6.16
C THR A 105 9.24 -32.94 -4.81
N GLY A 106 7.94 -33.13 -4.52
CA GLY A 106 7.46 -33.54 -3.19
C GLY A 106 7.73 -32.50 -2.09
N LEU A 107 8.09 -31.26 -2.46
CA LEU A 107 8.48 -30.23 -1.51
C LEU A 107 7.24 -29.53 -0.95
N TYR A 108 7.10 -29.57 0.38
CA TYR A 108 6.17 -28.74 1.12
C TYR A 108 6.88 -27.47 1.59
N ILE A 109 6.32 -26.31 1.24
CA ILE A 109 6.84 -25.00 1.59
C ILE A 109 5.96 -24.43 2.69
N GLU A 110 6.56 -24.27 3.88
CA GLU A 110 5.87 -23.65 5.01
C GLU A 110 5.57 -22.17 4.77
N LYS A 111 4.48 -21.73 5.39
CA LYS A 111 4.16 -20.31 5.50
C LYS A 111 5.20 -19.62 6.37
N ASP A 112 5.78 -18.56 5.84
CA ASP A 112 6.70 -17.68 6.55
C ASP A 112 6.39 -16.21 6.23
N PHE A 113 6.49 -15.33 7.21
CA PHE A 113 6.11 -13.93 7.04
C PHE A 113 6.69 -13.03 8.13
N SER A 114 6.84 -11.75 7.78
CA SER A 114 7.12 -10.67 8.72
C SER A 114 6.00 -9.64 8.67
N VAL A 115 5.49 -9.25 9.83
CA VAL A 115 4.42 -8.26 9.98
C VAL A 115 5.01 -6.89 10.30
N ASN A 116 4.51 -5.88 9.60
CA ASN A 116 4.75 -4.47 9.88
C ASN A 116 3.66 -3.94 10.83
N GLU A 117 4.03 -3.74 12.09
CA GLU A 117 3.10 -3.29 13.15
C GLU A 117 2.44 -1.94 12.81
N GLU A 118 3.16 -1.03 12.14
CA GLU A 118 2.62 0.28 11.78
C GLU A 118 1.57 0.17 10.66
N ILE A 119 1.80 -0.69 9.66
CA ILE A 119 0.78 -0.95 8.62
C ILE A 119 -0.44 -1.65 9.22
N GLU A 120 -0.25 -2.58 10.16
CA GLU A 120 -1.37 -3.22 10.86
C GLU A 120 -2.20 -2.19 11.66
N ARG A 121 -1.54 -1.31 12.40
CA ARG A 121 -2.16 -0.17 13.09
C ARG A 121 -2.96 0.70 12.13
N LEU A 122 -2.39 1.06 10.98
CA LEU A 122 -3.06 1.87 9.95
C LEU A 122 -4.30 1.17 9.37
N ARG A 123 -4.26 -0.16 9.21
CA ARG A 123 -5.44 -0.94 8.76
C ARG A 123 -6.55 -0.96 9.79
N LEU A 124 -6.21 -1.10 11.08
CA LEU A 124 -7.20 -1.02 12.16
C LEU A 124 -7.77 0.40 12.26
N ALA A 125 -6.94 1.42 12.06
CA ALA A 125 -7.35 2.82 11.99
C ALA A 125 -8.32 3.07 10.82
N ALA A 126 -8.08 2.47 9.65
CA ALA A 126 -8.99 2.54 8.51
C ALA A 126 -10.37 1.96 8.84
N THR A 127 -10.45 0.73 9.37
CA THR A 127 -11.73 0.12 9.73
C THR A 127 -12.43 0.87 10.86
N HIS A 128 -11.68 1.33 11.86
CA HIS A 128 -12.20 2.18 12.94
C HIS A 128 -12.81 3.47 12.39
N ALA A 129 -12.11 4.17 11.49
CA ALA A 129 -12.57 5.42 10.91
C ALA A 129 -13.88 5.24 10.13
N ILE A 130 -13.99 4.19 9.31
CA ILE A 130 -15.21 3.88 8.57
C ILE A 130 -16.42 3.68 9.52
N ARG A 131 -16.20 3.10 10.70
CA ARG A 131 -17.28 2.83 11.68
C ARG A 131 -17.63 4.02 12.57
N THR A 132 -16.78 5.03 12.64
CA THR A 132 -16.92 6.17 13.56
C THR A 132 -17.17 7.51 12.86
N ARG A 133 -16.89 7.61 11.56
CA ARG A 133 -16.94 8.85 10.79
C ARG A 133 -17.50 8.65 9.37
N ASN A 134 -18.01 9.73 8.79
CA ASN A 134 -18.50 9.74 7.40
C ASN A 134 -17.50 10.38 6.42
N ASP A 135 -16.59 11.22 6.91
CA ASP A 135 -15.56 11.92 6.13
C ASP A 135 -14.27 11.09 6.01
N VAL A 136 -14.42 9.86 5.52
CA VAL A 136 -13.35 8.86 5.46
C VAL A 136 -12.90 8.62 4.02
N ILE A 137 -11.59 8.74 3.78
CA ILE A 137 -10.93 8.30 2.55
C ILE A 137 -9.96 7.19 2.91
N ILE A 138 -10.13 6.01 2.32
CA ILE A 138 -9.20 4.91 2.48
C ILE A 138 -8.45 4.70 1.18
N VAL A 139 -7.13 4.80 1.22
CA VAL A 139 -6.27 4.43 0.09
C VAL A 139 -5.79 2.99 0.29
N ALA A 140 -6.07 2.12 -0.66
CA ALA A 140 -5.84 0.69 -0.53
C ALA A 140 -5.26 0.05 -1.80
N THR A 141 -4.55 -1.07 -1.61
CA THR A 141 -4.26 -2.00 -2.72
C THR A 141 -5.36 -3.05 -2.83
N VAL A 142 -5.17 -4.07 -3.67
CA VAL A 142 -6.03 -5.27 -3.70
C VAL A 142 -6.18 -5.97 -2.34
N SER A 143 -5.43 -5.58 -1.30
CA SER A 143 -5.70 -6.04 0.06
C SER A 143 -7.14 -5.74 0.53
N CYS A 144 -7.82 -4.74 -0.03
CA CYS A 144 -9.21 -4.43 0.32
C CYS A 144 -10.24 -5.48 -0.14
N ILE A 145 -9.85 -6.42 -1.01
CA ILE A 145 -10.69 -7.55 -1.46
C ILE A 145 -10.33 -8.88 -0.79
N TYR A 146 -9.40 -8.87 0.17
CA TYR A 146 -9.06 -10.04 0.98
C TYR A 146 -9.88 -10.08 2.26
N GLY A 147 -10.11 -11.30 2.74
CA GLY A 147 -10.85 -11.57 3.97
C GLY A 147 -10.29 -10.81 5.17
N ILE A 148 -11.17 -10.13 5.88
CA ILE A 148 -10.99 -9.60 7.24
C ILE A 148 -12.20 -9.99 8.08
N GLY A 149 -12.14 -9.84 9.41
CA GLY A 149 -13.25 -10.26 10.27
C GLY A 149 -14.54 -9.48 10.00
N ASP A 150 -15.67 -10.09 10.35
CA ASP A 150 -17.01 -9.55 10.07
C ASP A 150 -17.19 -8.17 10.75
N PRO A 151 -17.49 -7.10 9.98
CA PRO A 151 -17.69 -5.76 10.53
C PRO A 151 -18.81 -5.69 11.58
N LYS A 152 -19.84 -6.53 11.48
CA LYS A 152 -20.94 -6.58 12.45
C LYS A 152 -20.45 -7.13 13.78
N ILE A 153 -19.71 -8.23 13.77
CA ILE A 153 -19.13 -8.83 14.98
C ILE A 153 -18.11 -7.85 15.59
N TRP A 154 -17.21 -7.33 14.77
CA TRP A 154 -16.17 -6.39 15.18
C TRP A 154 -16.76 -5.12 15.82
N THR A 155 -17.87 -4.60 15.28
CA THR A 155 -18.58 -3.45 15.86
C THR A 155 -19.39 -3.83 17.10
N ALA A 156 -20.00 -5.01 17.14
CA ALA A 156 -20.88 -5.42 18.23
C ALA A 156 -20.13 -5.65 19.55
N ILE A 157 -18.91 -6.19 19.48
CA ILE A 157 -18.10 -6.50 20.67
C ILE A 157 -17.43 -5.27 21.30
N SER A 158 -17.43 -4.12 20.63
CA SER A 158 -16.81 -2.89 21.12
C SER A 158 -17.32 -2.49 22.51
N LEU A 159 -16.44 -1.92 23.32
CA LEU A 159 -16.74 -1.45 24.67
C LEU A 159 -17.06 0.05 24.68
N ASN A 160 -18.30 0.42 25.02
CA ASN A 160 -18.69 1.80 25.26
C ASN A 160 -18.49 2.14 26.74
N LEU A 161 -17.91 3.31 27.02
CA LEU A 161 -17.64 3.81 28.36
C LEU A 161 -18.04 5.28 28.44
N ASP A 162 -18.82 5.63 29.45
CA ASP A 162 -19.30 6.99 29.70
C ASP A 162 -18.87 7.45 31.11
N VAL A 163 -18.52 8.73 31.25
CA VAL A 163 -18.28 9.33 32.56
C VAL A 163 -19.56 9.22 33.41
N GLY A 164 -19.43 8.75 34.66
CA GLY A 164 -20.54 8.47 35.56
C GLY A 164 -21.13 7.05 35.44
N GLN A 165 -20.69 6.23 34.49
CA GLN A 165 -21.15 4.85 34.35
C GLN A 165 -20.70 4.01 35.55
N SER A 166 -21.62 3.24 36.14
CA SER A 166 -21.28 2.20 37.10
C SER A 166 -20.83 0.93 36.37
N ILE A 167 -19.55 0.59 36.49
CA ILE A 167 -18.94 -0.61 35.92
C ILE A 167 -17.74 -1.05 36.76
N LYS A 168 -17.67 -2.35 37.05
CA LYS A 168 -16.56 -2.91 37.81
C LYS A 168 -15.28 -2.91 36.96
N ARG A 169 -14.15 -2.55 37.57
CA ARG A 169 -12.82 -2.64 36.95
C ARG A 169 -12.54 -4.00 36.29
N LYS A 170 -12.90 -5.09 36.98
CA LYS A 170 -12.72 -6.47 36.47
C LYS A 170 -13.54 -6.72 35.19
N GLU A 171 -14.70 -6.10 35.05
CA GLU A 171 -15.55 -6.24 33.87
C GLU A 171 -14.94 -5.52 32.66
N ILE A 172 -14.43 -4.30 32.85
CA ILE A 172 -13.69 -3.57 31.80
C ILE A 172 -12.55 -4.43 31.27
N ILE A 173 -11.70 -4.94 32.16
CA ILE A 173 -10.54 -5.77 31.79
C ILE A 173 -10.99 -7.04 31.06
N LYS A 174 -12.03 -7.74 31.55
CA LYS A 174 -12.55 -8.95 30.91
C LYS A 174 -13.01 -8.66 29.48
N ARG A 175 -13.73 -7.55 29.25
CA ARG A 175 -14.18 -7.16 27.90
C ARG A 175 -13.02 -6.75 26.99
N LEU A 176 -11.99 -6.09 27.52
CA LEU A 176 -10.78 -5.76 26.76
C LEU A 176 -10.03 -7.03 26.31
N ILE A 177 -9.92 -8.05 27.17
CA ILE A 177 -9.31 -9.34 26.81
C ILE A 177 -10.10 -10.04 25.70
N LEU A 178 -11.44 -10.04 25.78
CA LEU A 178 -12.30 -10.58 24.70
C LEU A 178 -12.15 -9.83 23.37
N MET A 179 -11.69 -8.58 23.43
CA MET A 179 -11.34 -7.73 22.28
C MET A 179 -9.87 -7.86 21.86
N ASN A 180 -9.16 -8.89 22.33
CA ASN A 180 -7.75 -9.18 22.08
C ASN A 180 -6.74 -8.12 22.58
N TYR A 181 -7.09 -7.37 23.64
CA TYR A 181 -6.10 -6.55 24.33
C TYR A 181 -5.27 -7.38 25.31
N GLU A 182 -3.96 -7.12 25.34
CA GLU A 182 -3.05 -7.76 26.27
C GLU A 182 -2.88 -6.92 27.55
N ARG A 183 -2.93 -7.57 28.72
CA ARG A 183 -2.61 -6.89 29.98
C ARG A 183 -1.11 -6.98 30.26
N LYS A 184 -0.40 -5.85 30.16
CA LYS A 184 1.04 -5.74 30.47
C LYS A 184 1.30 -4.48 31.30
N GLU A 185 2.14 -4.59 32.32
CA GLU A 185 2.47 -3.45 33.20
C GLU A 185 3.70 -2.65 32.74
N VAL A 186 4.68 -3.34 32.12
CA VAL A 186 5.99 -2.78 31.76
C VAL A 186 5.99 -2.19 30.35
N GLU A 187 5.58 -2.97 29.36
CA GLU A 187 5.55 -2.55 27.94
C GLU A 187 4.17 -1.94 27.61
N PHE A 188 4.12 -0.66 27.26
CA PHE A 188 2.87 0.03 26.90
C PHE A 188 2.88 0.44 25.41
N LYS A 189 2.33 -0.45 24.58
CA LYS A 189 2.26 -0.33 23.11
C LYS A 189 0.82 -0.51 22.61
N PRO A 190 0.50 -0.22 21.33
CA PRO A 190 -0.85 -0.42 20.80
C PRO A 190 -1.37 -1.84 21.07
N GLY A 191 -2.64 -1.96 21.46
CA GLY A 191 -3.26 -3.23 21.87
C GLY A 191 -3.01 -3.63 23.33
N VAL A 192 -2.31 -2.82 24.12
CA VAL A 192 -2.03 -3.11 25.54
C VAL A 192 -2.94 -2.33 26.47
N VAL A 193 -3.36 -2.97 27.56
CA VAL A 193 -3.95 -2.35 28.74
C VAL A 193 -3.02 -2.49 29.95
N ARG A 194 -2.83 -1.40 30.70
CA ARG A 194 -2.15 -1.41 32.00
C ARG A 194 -3.06 -0.88 33.08
N VAL A 195 -2.89 -1.38 34.30
CA VAL A 195 -3.77 -1.06 35.43
C VAL A 195 -2.91 -0.65 36.62
N ARG A 196 -3.20 0.51 37.22
CA ARG A 196 -2.48 1.05 38.39
C ARG A 196 -3.51 1.56 39.40
N GLY A 197 -3.78 0.77 40.43
CA GLY A 197 -4.88 1.05 41.36
C GLY A 197 -6.22 1.13 40.61
N ASP A 198 -6.84 2.30 40.70
CA ASP A 198 -8.13 2.63 40.07
C ASP A 198 -8.01 3.26 38.68
N ILE A 199 -6.78 3.39 38.17
CA ILE A 199 -6.50 3.90 36.83
C ILE A 199 -6.31 2.72 35.86
N ILE A 200 -7.04 2.77 34.75
CA ILE A 200 -6.88 1.87 33.60
C ILE A 200 -6.40 2.71 32.43
N ASP A 201 -5.18 2.46 31.95
CA ASP A 201 -4.69 3.05 30.71
C ASP A 201 -4.80 2.00 29.60
N ILE A 202 -5.53 2.33 28.54
CA ILE A 202 -5.73 1.49 27.36
C ILE A 202 -5.00 2.17 26.22
N PHE A 203 -4.18 1.44 25.47
CA PHE A 203 -3.62 1.93 24.21
C PHE A 203 -4.37 1.27 23.05
N PRO A 204 -5.37 1.93 22.44
CA PRO A 204 -6.11 1.35 21.32
C PRO A 204 -5.18 1.02 20.16
N ALA A 205 -5.37 -0.16 19.57
CA ALA A 205 -4.51 -0.68 18.49
C ALA A 205 -4.56 0.12 17.17
N TYR A 206 -5.40 1.17 17.12
CA TYR A 206 -5.68 1.98 15.94
C TYR A 206 -5.41 3.48 16.16
N LEU A 207 -5.03 3.90 17.37
CA LEU A 207 -4.71 5.30 17.69
C LEU A 207 -3.20 5.49 17.88
N ASN A 208 -2.78 6.75 17.90
CA ASN A 208 -1.42 7.17 18.33
C ASN A 208 -1.40 7.68 19.78
N THR A 209 -2.57 7.72 20.43
CA THR A 209 -2.77 8.19 21.80
C THR A 209 -3.43 7.08 22.60
N ALA A 210 -3.28 7.16 23.93
CA ALA A 210 -3.90 6.22 24.85
C ALA A 210 -5.11 6.87 25.53
N ILE A 211 -5.98 6.04 26.07
CA ILE A 211 -7.17 6.44 26.81
C ILE A 211 -6.97 6.03 28.26
N ARG A 212 -7.02 7.02 29.15
CA ARG A 212 -6.99 6.84 30.60
C ARG A 212 -8.41 6.84 31.14
N ILE A 213 -8.73 5.87 31.97
CA ILE A 213 -9.99 5.77 32.69
C ILE A 213 -9.66 5.76 34.18
N SER A 214 -10.22 6.73 34.91
CA SER A 214 -10.09 6.80 36.38
C SER A 214 -11.39 6.36 37.01
N LEU A 215 -11.33 5.40 37.93
CA LEU A 215 -12.47 4.89 38.68
C LEU A 215 -12.48 5.46 40.10
N PHE A 216 -13.67 5.68 40.64
CA PHE A 216 -13.90 5.84 42.07
C PHE A 216 -14.82 4.70 42.55
N GLY A 217 -14.22 3.66 43.13
CA GLY A 217 -14.91 2.40 43.38
C GLY A 217 -15.33 1.72 42.06
N ASP A 218 -16.64 1.61 41.83
CA ASP A 218 -17.23 1.02 40.63
C ASP A 218 -17.84 2.07 39.68
N VAL A 219 -17.43 3.34 39.77
CA VAL A 219 -17.94 4.43 38.93
C VAL A 219 -16.81 5.08 38.14
N ILE A 220 -17.00 5.32 36.84
CA ILE A 220 -16.05 6.07 36.01
C ILE A 220 -16.11 7.56 36.40
N GLU A 221 -15.05 8.07 36.99
CA GLU A 221 -14.93 9.48 37.39
C GLU A 221 -14.47 10.35 36.21
N SER A 222 -13.48 9.88 35.44
CA SER A 222 -12.97 10.62 34.29
C SER A 222 -12.49 9.68 33.18
N ILE A 223 -12.62 10.14 31.94
CA ILE A 223 -12.01 9.53 30.76
C ILE A 223 -11.17 10.60 30.08
N GLN A 224 -9.90 10.32 29.82
CA GLN A 224 -8.94 11.27 29.28
C GLN A 224 -8.18 10.68 28.11
N GLU A 225 -7.95 11.46 27.06
CA GLU A 225 -6.97 11.13 26.05
C GLU A 225 -5.59 11.57 26.54
N ILE A 226 -4.61 10.66 26.53
CA ILE A 226 -3.26 10.90 27.05
C ILE A 226 -2.20 10.57 25.99
N HIS A 227 -1.06 11.26 26.08
CA HIS A 227 0.11 10.91 25.30
C HIS A 227 0.75 9.62 25.86
N HIS A 228 0.92 8.60 25.02
CA HIS A 228 1.32 7.24 25.47
C HIS A 228 2.72 7.17 26.14
N ILE A 229 3.64 8.07 25.78
CA ILE A 229 4.99 8.16 26.39
C ILE A 229 5.01 9.04 27.65
N SER A 230 4.69 10.34 27.52
CA SER A 230 4.77 11.29 28.63
C SER A 230 3.66 11.15 29.67
N ASN A 231 2.56 10.47 29.33
CA ASN A 231 1.33 10.38 30.14
C ASN A 231 0.64 11.73 30.40
N ASN A 232 1.03 12.78 29.66
CA ASN A 232 0.37 14.07 29.73
C ASN A 232 -1.05 13.95 29.19
N VAL A 233 -2.00 14.57 29.89
CA VAL A 233 -3.38 14.69 29.45
C VAL A 233 -3.42 15.63 28.25
N ILE A 234 -4.05 15.17 27.17
CA ILE A 234 -4.27 15.94 25.94
C ILE A 234 -5.63 16.64 26.04
N LYS A 235 -6.68 15.89 26.39
CA LYS A 235 -8.03 16.41 26.64
C LYS A 235 -8.87 15.43 27.45
N ASP A 236 -9.87 15.96 28.13
CA ASP A 236 -10.95 15.17 28.73
C ASP A 236 -11.99 14.80 27.66
N ILE A 237 -12.55 13.59 27.77
CA ILE A 237 -13.60 13.10 26.88
C ILE A 237 -14.78 12.59 27.72
N SER A 238 -16.00 12.92 27.30
CA SER A 238 -17.22 12.54 28.03
C SER A 238 -17.54 11.05 27.91
N ASN A 239 -17.17 10.46 26.77
CA ASN A 239 -17.35 9.05 26.48
C ASN A 239 -16.30 8.57 25.48
N CYS A 240 -16.11 7.25 25.44
CA CYS A 240 -15.29 6.60 24.44
C CYS A 240 -15.85 5.24 24.05
N ARG A 241 -15.56 4.82 22.82
CA ARG A 241 -15.86 3.48 22.32
C ARG A 241 -14.55 2.81 21.91
N ILE A 242 -14.20 1.75 22.63
CA ILE A 242 -13.00 0.95 22.36
C ILE A 242 -13.37 -0.19 21.42
N PHE A 243 -12.68 -0.29 20.29
CA PHE A 243 -12.85 -1.37 19.32
C PHE A 243 -11.77 -2.45 19.51
N PRO A 244 -11.99 -3.66 18.96
CA PRO A 244 -11.03 -4.75 19.06
C PRO A 244 -9.62 -4.41 18.56
N ALA A 245 -8.62 -5.02 19.19
CA ALA A 245 -7.22 -4.85 18.85
C ALA A 245 -6.82 -5.58 17.55
N THR A 246 -7.67 -6.47 17.03
CA THR A 246 -7.46 -7.23 15.79
C THR A 246 -8.71 -7.20 14.92
N HIS A 247 -8.57 -7.44 13.61
CA HIS A 247 -9.73 -7.58 12.71
C HIS A 247 -10.49 -8.89 12.94
N PHE A 248 -9.78 -9.97 13.23
CA PHE A 248 -10.39 -11.28 13.44
C PHE A 248 -10.75 -11.45 14.91
N ILE A 249 -12.05 -11.55 15.16
CA ILE A 249 -12.64 -11.86 16.47
C ILE A 249 -13.56 -13.04 16.25
N ILE A 250 -13.33 -14.10 17.02
CA ILE A 250 -14.11 -15.33 16.97
C ILE A 250 -14.92 -15.40 18.27
N PRO A 251 -16.25 -15.24 18.22
CA PRO A 251 -17.10 -15.41 19.39
C PRO A 251 -16.93 -16.80 19.99
N GLU A 252 -16.93 -16.92 21.32
CA GLU A 252 -16.72 -18.21 22.01
C GLU A 252 -17.77 -19.26 21.60
N GLU A 253 -19.03 -18.83 21.42
CA GLU A 253 -20.13 -19.69 20.96
C GLU A 253 -19.89 -20.28 19.55
N ASN A 254 -19.12 -19.60 18.72
CA ASN A 254 -18.78 -20.07 17.37
C ASN A 254 -17.59 -21.03 17.38
N LYS A 255 -16.68 -20.93 18.36
CA LYS A 255 -15.49 -21.78 18.42
C LYS A 255 -15.86 -23.25 18.52
N GLU A 256 -16.72 -23.62 19.47
CA GLU A 256 -17.13 -25.02 19.65
C GLU A 256 -17.83 -25.58 18.41
N LYS A 257 -18.74 -24.80 17.81
CA LYS A 257 -19.42 -25.18 16.57
C LYS A 257 -18.44 -25.37 15.41
N ALA A 258 -17.44 -24.48 15.31
CA ALA A 258 -16.42 -24.56 14.28
C ALA A 258 -15.52 -25.78 14.46
N LEU A 259 -15.15 -26.14 15.69
CA LEU A 259 -14.35 -27.34 15.97
C LEU A 259 -15.08 -28.60 15.50
N VAL A 260 -16.38 -28.72 15.82
CA VAL A 260 -17.22 -29.83 15.38
C VAL A 260 -17.32 -29.87 13.85
N SER A 261 -17.60 -28.75 13.19
CA SER A 261 -17.75 -28.72 11.74
C SER A 261 -16.44 -28.98 10.98
N ILE A 262 -15.29 -28.62 11.56
CA ILE A 262 -13.96 -28.95 11.02
C ILE A 262 -13.70 -30.46 11.15
N GLU A 263 -14.06 -31.06 12.28
CA GLU A 263 -13.90 -32.50 12.52
C GLU A 263 -14.80 -33.33 11.58
N GLU A 264 -16.04 -32.90 11.35
CA GLU A 264 -16.94 -33.52 10.37
C GLU A 264 -16.38 -33.43 8.93
N GLU A 265 -15.90 -32.26 8.51
CA GLU A 265 -15.28 -32.11 7.18
C GLU A 265 -14.01 -32.96 7.03
N LEU A 266 -13.25 -33.11 8.12
CA LEU A 266 -12.09 -33.98 8.15
C LEU A 266 -12.46 -35.45 7.92
N GLU A 267 -13.47 -35.97 8.62
CA GLU A 267 -13.90 -37.36 8.47
C GLU A 267 -14.33 -37.66 7.03
N ILE A 268 -15.13 -36.76 6.44
CA ILE A 268 -15.57 -36.86 5.05
C ILE A 268 -14.37 -36.88 4.09
N GLN A 269 -13.41 -35.97 4.30
CA GLN A 269 -12.26 -35.85 3.42
C GLN A 269 -11.29 -37.04 3.54
N VAL A 270 -11.12 -37.59 4.74
CA VAL A 270 -10.33 -38.81 4.97
C VAL A 270 -11.00 -40.01 4.29
N ALA A 271 -12.31 -40.19 4.45
CA ALA A 271 -13.05 -41.27 3.79
C ALA A 271 -12.91 -41.21 2.27
N LYS A 272 -13.02 -40.00 1.69
CA LYS A 272 -12.80 -39.77 0.25
C LYS A 272 -11.41 -40.19 -0.20
N PHE A 273 -10.36 -39.79 0.51
CA PHE A 273 -8.99 -40.19 0.15
C PHE A 273 -8.77 -41.70 0.27
N MET A 274 -9.37 -42.35 1.27
CA MET A 274 -9.31 -43.80 1.42
C MET A 274 -9.99 -44.53 0.24
N GLU A 275 -11.15 -44.05 -0.22
CA GLU A 275 -11.85 -44.57 -1.40
C GLU A 275 -11.03 -44.38 -2.69
N GLU A 276 -10.38 -43.22 -2.84
CA GLU A 276 -9.46 -42.92 -3.95
C GLU A 276 -8.10 -43.66 -3.84
N LYS A 277 -7.89 -44.49 -2.80
CA LYS A 277 -6.62 -45.19 -2.50
C LYS A 277 -5.42 -44.25 -2.30
N LYS A 278 -5.68 -43.02 -1.87
CA LYS A 278 -4.71 -41.98 -1.52
C LYS A 278 -4.39 -42.02 -0.03
N TYR A 279 -3.76 -43.11 0.39
CA TYR A 279 -3.55 -43.42 1.82
C TYR A 279 -2.61 -42.41 2.52
N ALA A 280 -1.60 -41.90 1.82
CA ALA A 280 -0.65 -40.94 2.39
C ALA A 280 -1.33 -39.59 2.67
N GLU A 281 -2.11 -39.10 1.71
CA GLU A 281 -2.90 -37.87 1.80
C GLU A 281 -3.93 -37.96 2.93
N ALA A 282 -4.62 -39.11 3.05
CA ALA A 282 -5.54 -39.39 4.15
C ALA A 282 -4.84 -39.32 5.53
N GLN A 283 -3.64 -39.88 5.63
CA GLN A 283 -2.87 -39.85 6.87
C GLN A 283 -2.36 -38.44 7.20
N TRP A 284 -1.86 -37.70 6.21
CA TRP A 284 -1.34 -36.34 6.38
C TRP A 284 -2.43 -35.38 6.82
N ILE A 285 -3.60 -35.40 6.16
CA ILE A 285 -4.68 -34.48 6.49
C ILE A 285 -5.26 -34.76 7.88
N ALA A 286 -5.38 -36.04 8.26
CA ALA A 286 -5.82 -36.47 9.57
C ALA A 286 -4.86 -36.01 10.66
N LYS A 287 -3.56 -36.27 10.51
CA LYS A 287 -2.54 -35.86 11.49
C LYS A 287 -2.54 -34.35 11.68
N ARG A 288 -2.52 -33.60 10.58
CA ARG A 288 -2.43 -32.14 10.63
C ARG A 288 -3.68 -31.50 11.23
N THR A 289 -4.86 -31.89 10.75
CA THR A 289 -6.11 -31.25 11.17
C THR A 289 -6.43 -31.58 12.61
N ARG A 290 -6.15 -32.80 13.09
CA ARG A 290 -6.31 -33.15 14.51
C ARG A 290 -5.38 -32.34 15.40
N PHE A 291 -4.13 -32.16 14.99
CA PHE A 291 -3.20 -31.27 15.71
C PHE A 291 -3.70 -29.82 15.74
N ASP A 292 -4.18 -29.30 14.60
CA ASP A 292 -4.73 -27.93 14.54
C ASP A 292 -5.99 -27.80 15.44
N LEU A 293 -6.87 -28.82 15.51
CA LEU A 293 -8.03 -28.89 16.40
C LEU A 293 -7.63 -28.93 17.89
N GLU A 294 -6.64 -29.72 18.27
CA GLU A 294 -6.09 -29.77 19.63
C GLU A 294 -5.52 -28.41 20.03
N MET A 295 -4.72 -27.78 19.16
CA MET A 295 -4.18 -26.45 19.41
C MET A 295 -5.28 -25.39 19.56
N MET A 296 -6.34 -25.44 18.75
CA MET A 296 -7.47 -24.53 18.90
C MET A 296 -8.26 -24.75 20.21
N ARG A 297 -8.38 -25.99 20.70
CA ARG A 297 -9.04 -26.31 21.98
C ARG A 297 -8.23 -25.81 23.19
N GLU A 298 -6.93 -26.07 23.20
CA GLU A 298 -6.05 -25.77 24.34
C GLU A 298 -5.59 -24.32 24.37
N MET A 299 -5.16 -23.79 23.21
CA MET A 299 -4.55 -22.46 23.10
C MET A 299 -5.50 -21.40 22.54
N GLY A 300 -6.66 -21.79 22.02
CA GLY A 300 -7.59 -20.88 21.35
C GLY A 300 -7.15 -20.42 19.95
N TRP A 301 -6.00 -20.91 19.44
CA TRP A 301 -5.47 -20.57 18.11
C TRP A 301 -4.51 -21.66 17.60
N CYS A 302 -4.24 -21.69 16.29
CA CYS A 302 -3.25 -22.56 15.66
C CYS A 302 -2.50 -21.85 14.51
N LYS A 303 -1.35 -22.39 14.08
CA LYS A 303 -0.59 -21.83 12.94
C LYS A 303 -1.38 -22.05 11.64
N GLY A 304 -1.71 -20.97 10.95
CA GLY A 304 -2.51 -21.05 9.72
C GLY A 304 -4.02 -21.16 9.96
N VAL A 305 -4.49 -20.68 11.12
CA VAL A 305 -5.91 -20.66 11.53
C VAL A 305 -6.83 -20.04 10.48
N GLU A 306 -6.31 -19.15 9.62
CA GLU A 306 -7.09 -18.54 8.53
C GLU A 306 -7.63 -19.57 7.53
N ASN A 307 -7.01 -20.75 7.39
CA ASN A 307 -7.52 -21.81 6.52
C ASN A 307 -8.85 -22.40 7.02
N TYR A 308 -9.21 -22.16 8.28
CA TYR A 308 -10.47 -22.54 8.89
C TYR A 308 -11.48 -21.38 8.94
N SER A 309 -11.18 -20.23 8.32
CA SER A 309 -11.97 -19.00 8.51
C SER A 309 -13.47 -19.18 8.22
N ARG A 310 -13.85 -19.96 7.21
CA ARG A 310 -15.27 -20.27 6.95
C ARG A 310 -15.97 -20.89 8.17
N HIS A 311 -15.35 -21.89 8.77
CA HIS A 311 -15.90 -22.60 9.93
C HIS A 311 -15.97 -21.67 11.14
N LEU A 312 -14.90 -20.91 11.39
CA LEU A 312 -14.82 -19.96 12.49
C LEU A 312 -15.85 -18.82 12.37
N ASP A 313 -16.14 -18.38 11.14
CA ASP A 313 -17.19 -17.41 10.85
C ASP A 313 -18.61 -18.02 10.88
N GLY A 314 -18.74 -19.35 10.88
CA GLY A 314 -20.03 -20.05 10.74
C GLY A 314 -20.72 -19.85 9.39
N ARG A 315 -19.94 -19.61 8.33
CA ARG A 315 -20.47 -19.30 6.99
C ARG A 315 -20.73 -20.56 6.15
N PRO A 316 -21.71 -20.54 5.22
CA PRO A 316 -21.91 -21.66 4.31
C PRO A 316 -20.74 -21.81 3.31
N PRO A 317 -20.46 -23.04 2.82
CA PRO A 317 -19.44 -23.29 1.80
C PRO A 317 -19.60 -22.42 0.54
N GLY A 318 -18.49 -21.96 -0.02
CA GLY A 318 -18.47 -21.11 -1.22
C GLY A 318 -18.83 -19.64 -0.98
N SER A 319 -19.34 -19.27 0.19
CA SER A 319 -19.75 -17.89 0.48
C SER A 319 -18.60 -16.89 0.40
N PRO A 320 -18.86 -15.64 -0.04
CA PRO A 320 -17.85 -14.61 -0.10
C PRO A 320 -17.30 -14.30 1.30
N PRO A 321 -15.98 -14.10 1.44
CA PRO A 321 -15.40 -13.54 2.65
C PRO A 321 -15.94 -12.11 2.92
N MET A 322 -15.88 -11.69 4.18
CA MET A 322 -16.04 -10.27 4.53
C MET A 322 -14.74 -9.55 4.22
N CYS A 323 -14.82 -8.41 3.54
CA CYS A 323 -13.65 -7.64 3.12
C CYS A 323 -13.76 -6.18 3.59
N LEU A 324 -12.73 -5.36 3.34
CA LEU A 324 -12.76 -3.94 3.71
C LEU A 324 -13.97 -3.21 3.11
N ILE A 325 -14.37 -3.58 1.88
CA ILE A 325 -15.54 -3.02 1.21
C ILE A 325 -16.84 -3.21 2.01
N ASP A 326 -16.94 -4.25 2.84
CA ASP A 326 -18.12 -4.55 3.66
C ASP A 326 -18.18 -3.69 4.94
N TYR A 327 -17.07 -3.02 5.31
CA TYR A 327 -17.07 -2.06 6.41
C TYR A 327 -17.74 -0.74 6.02
N PHE A 328 -17.67 -0.38 4.73
CA PHE A 328 -18.25 0.85 4.22
C PHE A 328 -19.78 0.86 4.32
N PRO A 329 -20.40 2.04 4.48
CA PRO A 329 -21.85 2.15 4.33
C PRO A 329 -22.24 1.81 2.89
N LYS A 330 -23.51 1.44 2.67
CA LYS A 330 -24.04 1.13 1.32
C LYS A 330 -23.84 2.25 0.31
N ASP A 331 -23.69 3.49 0.77
CA ASP A 331 -23.58 4.69 -0.05
C ASP A 331 -22.18 5.30 0.01
N PHE A 332 -21.22 4.66 -0.68
CA PHE A 332 -19.82 5.07 -0.73
C PHE A 332 -19.33 5.12 -2.19
N LEU A 333 -18.20 5.78 -2.40
CA LEU A 333 -17.55 5.92 -3.71
C LEU A 333 -16.31 5.02 -3.78
N ILE A 334 -16.11 4.36 -4.92
CA ILE A 334 -14.85 3.70 -5.27
C ILE A 334 -14.15 4.53 -6.34
N VAL A 335 -12.86 4.76 -6.18
CA VAL A 335 -12.00 5.32 -7.21
C VAL A 335 -10.93 4.30 -7.51
N VAL A 336 -10.75 3.94 -8.77
CA VAL A 336 -9.73 2.98 -9.20
C VAL A 336 -8.68 3.73 -10.00
N ASP A 337 -7.51 3.93 -9.41
CA ASP A 337 -6.37 4.50 -10.13
C ASP A 337 -5.67 3.45 -10.98
N GLU A 338 -5.10 3.92 -12.08
CA GLU A 338 -4.53 3.10 -13.15
C GLU A 338 -5.38 1.85 -13.45
N SER A 339 -6.67 2.08 -13.74
CA SER A 339 -7.70 1.03 -13.84
C SER A 339 -7.34 -0.09 -14.80
N HIS A 340 -6.62 0.24 -15.87
CA HIS A 340 -6.17 -0.71 -16.88
C HIS A 340 -5.17 -1.77 -16.33
N ILE A 341 -4.55 -1.52 -15.17
CA ILE A 341 -3.76 -2.50 -14.40
C ILE A 341 -4.59 -3.05 -13.23
N THR A 342 -5.23 -2.17 -12.46
CA THR A 342 -5.92 -2.56 -11.21
C THR A 342 -7.09 -3.51 -11.48
N ILE A 343 -7.85 -3.34 -12.56
CA ILE A 343 -8.97 -4.22 -12.91
C ILE A 343 -8.50 -5.65 -13.26
N PRO A 344 -7.55 -5.85 -14.19
CA PRO A 344 -6.96 -7.17 -14.41
C PRO A 344 -6.35 -7.79 -13.15
N GLN A 345 -5.74 -6.97 -12.29
CA GLN A 345 -5.18 -7.44 -11.03
C GLN A 345 -6.26 -8.03 -10.10
N ILE A 346 -7.41 -7.35 -9.95
CA ILE A 346 -8.56 -7.86 -9.18
C ILE A 346 -9.03 -9.21 -9.74
N HIS A 347 -9.16 -9.34 -11.07
CA HIS A 347 -9.50 -10.62 -11.71
C HIS A 347 -8.48 -11.73 -11.39
N GLY A 348 -7.19 -11.40 -11.40
CA GLY A 348 -6.10 -12.37 -11.24
C GLY A 348 -5.94 -12.92 -9.81
N MET A 349 -6.37 -12.17 -8.79
CA MET A 349 -6.12 -12.55 -7.38
C MET A 349 -6.71 -13.92 -7.02
N ILE A 350 -7.95 -14.21 -7.44
CA ILE A 350 -8.61 -15.49 -7.15
C ILE A 350 -7.94 -16.67 -7.89
N GLY A 351 -7.51 -16.46 -9.13
CA GLY A 351 -6.88 -17.50 -9.94
C GLY A 351 -5.57 -17.98 -9.32
N GLY A 352 -4.72 -17.05 -8.89
CA GLY A 352 -3.46 -17.34 -8.20
C GLY A 352 -3.68 -18.06 -6.87
N ASP A 353 -4.62 -17.56 -6.04
CA ASP A 353 -4.91 -18.18 -4.74
C ASP A 353 -5.45 -19.62 -4.90
N ARG A 354 -6.41 -19.82 -5.81
CA ARG A 354 -7.02 -21.13 -6.06
C ARG A 354 -6.02 -22.13 -6.61
N SER A 355 -5.18 -21.74 -7.56
CA SER A 355 -4.16 -22.61 -8.14
C SER A 355 -3.18 -23.12 -7.09
N ARG A 356 -2.73 -22.25 -6.18
CA ARG A 356 -1.85 -22.62 -5.07
C ARG A 356 -2.53 -23.56 -4.08
N LYS A 357 -3.77 -23.25 -3.68
CA LYS A 357 -4.52 -24.07 -2.71
C LYS A 357 -4.93 -25.42 -3.23
N LYS A 358 -5.13 -25.55 -4.55
CA LYS A 358 -5.45 -26.81 -5.20
C LYS A 358 -4.45 -27.91 -4.85
N ASN A 359 -3.15 -27.64 -4.98
CA ASN A 359 -2.15 -28.65 -4.64
C ASN A 359 -2.13 -28.98 -3.15
N LEU A 360 -2.38 -28.02 -2.26
CA LEU A 360 -2.46 -28.29 -0.82
C LEU A 360 -3.65 -29.21 -0.50
N ILE A 361 -4.79 -29.01 -1.16
CA ILE A 361 -6.00 -29.78 -0.90
C ILE A 361 -5.93 -31.16 -1.56
N ASP A 362 -5.53 -31.22 -2.84
CA ASP A 362 -5.47 -32.46 -3.62
C ASP A 362 -4.47 -33.48 -3.02
N PHE A 363 -3.45 -33.00 -2.30
CA PHE A 363 -2.41 -33.80 -1.66
C PHE A 363 -2.51 -33.84 -0.12
N GLY A 364 -3.68 -33.55 0.46
CA GLY A 364 -3.95 -33.81 1.88
C GLY A 364 -3.24 -32.89 2.87
N TRP A 365 -2.78 -31.71 2.46
CA TRP A 365 -2.18 -30.71 3.36
C TRP A 365 -3.21 -29.78 3.99
N ARG A 366 -4.36 -29.55 3.36
CA ARG A 366 -5.45 -28.68 3.86
C ARG A 366 -6.83 -29.23 3.48
N LEU A 367 -7.84 -28.95 4.30
CA LEU A 367 -9.24 -29.28 4.04
C LEU A 367 -9.80 -28.49 2.84
N PRO A 368 -10.85 -28.98 2.16
CA PRO A 368 -11.53 -28.25 1.09
C PRO A 368 -12.01 -26.85 1.48
N SER A 369 -12.43 -26.64 2.74
CA SER A 369 -12.78 -25.33 3.31
C SER A 369 -11.69 -24.28 3.19
N ALA A 370 -10.43 -24.66 3.03
CA ALA A 370 -9.35 -23.69 2.82
C ALA A 370 -9.55 -22.88 1.54
N TYR A 371 -10.31 -23.37 0.53
CA TYR A 371 -10.70 -22.56 -0.64
C TYR A 371 -11.58 -21.36 -0.28
N ASP A 372 -12.31 -21.41 0.83
CA ASP A 372 -13.21 -20.33 1.26
C ASP A 372 -12.47 -19.21 2.01
N ASN A 373 -11.18 -19.41 2.33
CA ASN A 373 -10.25 -18.36 2.75
C ASN A 373 -9.63 -17.66 1.52
N ARG A 374 -10.41 -16.95 0.74
CA ARG A 374 -9.95 -16.42 -0.57
C ARG A 374 -10.10 -14.91 -0.65
N PRO A 375 -9.54 -14.23 -1.66
CA PRO A 375 -10.06 -12.93 -2.07
C PRO A 375 -11.46 -13.07 -2.69
N LEU A 376 -12.15 -11.95 -2.84
CA LEU A 376 -13.39 -11.89 -3.63
C LEU A 376 -13.13 -12.33 -5.07
N THR A 377 -14.10 -13.00 -5.68
CA THR A 377 -14.13 -13.12 -7.14
C THR A 377 -14.43 -11.76 -7.77
N PHE A 378 -14.19 -11.62 -9.07
CA PHE A 378 -14.48 -10.37 -9.75
C PHE A 378 -15.97 -10.02 -9.71
N GLU A 379 -16.84 -11.01 -9.87
CA GLU A 379 -18.30 -10.88 -9.84
C GLU A 379 -18.79 -10.47 -8.46
N GLU A 380 -18.21 -11.06 -7.39
CA GLU A 380 -18.51 -10.69 -6.01
C GLU A 380 -18.08 -9.25 -5.72
N TRP A 381 -16.89 -8.85 -6.16
CA TRP A 381 -16.42 -7.47 -6.04
C TRP A 381 -17.34 -6.50 -6.81
N GLU A 382 -17.66 -6.81 -8.08
CA GLU A 382 -18.52 -6.00 -8.93
C GLU A 382 -19.93 -5.82 -8.32
N SER A 383 -20.49 -6.88 -7.71
CA SER A 383 -21.81 -6.83 -7.07
C SER A 383 -21.88 -5.86 -5.88
N LYS A 384 -20.73 -5.55 -5.26
CA LYS A 384 -20.63 -4.63 -4.12
C LYS A 384 -20.42 -3.18 -4.56
N ILE A 385 -20.28 -2.91 -5.85
CA ILE A 385 -20.03 -1.56 -6.39
C ILE A 385 -21.35 -0.79 -6.52
N LYS A 386 -21.43 0.35 -5.83
CA LYS A 386 -22.52 1.32 -6.05
C LYS A 386 -22.10 2.46 -6.97
N TYR A 387 -21.02 3.16 -6.63
CA TYR A 387 -20.45 4.23 -7.45
C TYR A 387 -18.96 3.98 -7.65
N ILE A 388 -18.50 4.03 -8.88
CA ILE A 388 -17.10 3.84 -9.23
C ILE A 388 -16.63 4.81 -10.31
N VAL A 389 -15.44 5.38 -10.10
CA VAL A 389 -14.71 6.18 -11.09
C VAL A 389 -13.40 5.47 -11.42
N PHE A 390 -13.28 4.98 -12.66
CA PHE A 390 -12.05 4.44 -13.20
C PHE A 390 -11.19 5.58 -13.73
N MET A 391 -9.93 5.64 -13.31
CA MET A 391 -8.96 6.61 -13.79
C MET A 391 -7.85 5.90 -14.55
N SER A 392 -7.59 6.35 -15.76
CA SER A 392 -6.48 5.84 -16.56
C SER A 392 -6.17 6.80 -17.71
N ALA A 393 -4.90 6.90 -18.09
CA ALA A 393 -4.51 7.54 -19.35
C ALA A 393 -4.82 6.64 -20.56
N THR A 394 -4.99 5.34 -20.31
CA THR A 394 -5.22 4.27 -21.30
C THR A 394 -6.22 3.26 -20.75
N PRO A 395 -7.51 3.63 -20.57
CA PRO A 395 -8.51 2.73 -19.99
C PRO A 395 -8.57 1.37 -20.71
N GLY A 396 -8.78 0.32 -19.94
CA GLY A 396 -9.08 -1.02 -20.42
C GLY A 396 -10.44 -1.11 -21.13
N ASN A 397 -10.64 -2.23 -21.83
CA ASN A 397 -11.86 -2.47 -22.58
C ASN A 397 -13.06 -2.68 -21.66
N TRP A 398 -12.85 -3.33 -20.51
CA TRP A 398 -13.91 -3.67 -19.57
C TRP A 398 -14.51 -2.40 -18.96
N GLU A 399 -13.69 -1.54 -18.37
CA GLU A 399 -14.17 -0.32 -17.72
C GLU A 399 -14.78 0.67 -18.72
N SER A 400 -14.22 0.76 -19.93
CA SER A 400 -14.77 1.61 -20.98
C SER A 400 -16.15 1.12 -21.41
N LYS A 401 -16.33 -0.19 -21.61
CA LYS A 401 -17.63 -0.78 -21.95
C LYS A 401 -18.64 -0.61 -20.81
N LYS A 402 -18.22 -0.86 -19.56
CA LYS A 402 -19.09 -0.78 -18.37
C LYS A 402 -19.60 0.64 -18.11
N SER A 403 -18.77 1.65 -18.38
CA SER A 403 -19.13 3.07 -18.22
C SER A 403 -19.99 3.66 -19.36
N GLY A 404 -20.24 2.89 -20.42
CA GLY A 404 -20.85 3.37 -21.66
C GLY A 404 -19.92 4.29 -22.47
N GLY A 405 -18.61 4.05 -22.39
CA GLY A 405 -17.56 4.87 -22.99
C GLY A 405 -16.84 5.79 -21.98
N ILE A 406 -16.10 6.75 -22.51
CA ILE A 406 -15.39 7.76 -21.71
C ILE A 406 -16.40 8.76 -21.14
N SER A 407 -16.48 8.83 -19.81
CA SER A 407 -17.42 9.73 -19.13
C SER A 407 -16.90 11.16 -19.08
N ALA A 408 -15.61 11.36 -18.87
CA ALA A 408 -14.94 12.67 -18.95
C ALA A 408 -13.51 12.51 -19.48
N GLU A 409 -13.05 13.50 -20.24
CA GLU A 409 -11.65 13.63 -20.64
C GLU A 409 -10.94 14.66 -19.77
N GLN A 410 -9.70 14.38 -19.40
CA GLN A 410 -8.80 15.31 -18.71
C GLN A 410 -7.38 15.18 -19.29
N ILE A 411 -7.14 15.90 -20.38
CA ILE A 411 -5.89 15.89 -21.16
C ILE A 411 -5.12 17.21 -21.07
N ILE A 412 -5.73 18.29 -20.58
CA ILE A 412 -5.06 19.60 -20.44
C ILE A 412 -4.28 19.64 -19.12
N ARG A 413 -2.97 19.92 -19.20
CA ARG A 413 -2.13 20.07 -18.00
C ARG A 413 -2.25 21.48 -17.44
N PRO A 414 -2.32 21.66 -16.11
CA PRO A 414 -2.38 22.99 -15.48
C PRO A 414 -1.21 23.91 -15.85
N THR A 415 -0.05 23.34 -16.17
CA THR A 415 1.18 24.07 -16.56
C THR A 415 1.27 24.36 -18.06
N GLY A 416 0.27 23.98 -18.86
CA GLY A 416 0.30 24.09 -20.32
C GLY A 416 1.23 23.10 -21.02
N LEU A 417 1.86 22.16 -20.30
CA LEU A 417 2.69 21.13 -20.93
C LEU A 417 1.89 20.26 -21.89
N VAL A 418 2.49 19.95 -23.04
CA VAL A 418 1.87 19.19 -24.12
C VAL A 418 2.43 17.76 -24.18
N ASP A 419 1.68 16.85 -24.78
CA ASP A 419 2.17 15.51 -25.10
C ASP A 419 3.37 15.62 -26.07
N PRO A 420 4.41 14.79 -25.94
CA PRO A 420 5.67 14.93 -26.65
C PRO A 420 5.49 14.73 -28.15
N PHE A 421 6.44 15.27 -28.92
CA PHE A 421 6.54 14.94 -30.34
C PHE A 421 7.07 13.50 -30.50
N VAL A 422 6.47 12.74 -31.41
CA VAL A 422 6.86 11.36 -31.68
C VAL A 422 7.54 11.27 -33.04
N GLU A 423 8.75 10.71 -33.07
CA GLU A 423 9.53 10.46 -34.28
C GLU A 423 9.70 8.96 -34.49
N ILE A 424 9.54 8.48 -35.72
CA ILE A 424 9.81 7.08 -36.08
C ILE A 424 11.14 7.03 -36.85
N ARG A 425 12.05 6.16 -36.42
CA ARG A 425 13.34 5.92 -37.08
C ARG A 425 13.53 4.45 -37.41
N PRO A 426 14.32 4.09 -38.43
CA PRO A 426 14.65 2.68 -38.73
C PRO A 426 15.30 1.99 -37.53
N ALA A 427 15.00 0.70 -37.32
CA ALA A 427 15.65 -0.07 -36.24
C ALA A 427 17.11 -0.41 -36.58
N LYS A 428 17.47 -0.37 -37.87
CA LYS A 428 18.85 -0.52 -38.33
C LYS A 428 19.74 0.58 -37.73
N ASN A 429 20.81 0.17 -37.03
CA ASN A 429 21.75 1.04 -36.31
C ASN A 429 21.10 1.89 -35.20
N GLN A 430 19.98 1.42 -34.61
CA GLN A 430 19.28 2.15 -33.54
C GLN A 430 20.17 2.53 -32.34
N ILE A 431 21.16 1.69 -31.99
CA ILE A 431 22.06 1.92 -30.85
C ILE A 431 22.98 3.13 -31.09
N ASP A 432 23.51 3.25 -32.31
CA ASP A 432 24.42 4.35 -32.70
C ASP A 432 23.66 5.67 -32.86
N ASP A 433 22.48 5.63 -33.48
CA ASP A 433 21.62 6.82 -33.61
C ASP A 433 21.20 7.34 -32.23
N LEU A 434 20.77 6.42 -31.34
CA LEU A 434 20.37 6.76 -29.98
C LEU A 434 21.53 7.37 -29.17
N LEU A 435 22.77 6.90 -29.35
CA LEU A 435 23.94 7.49 -28.71
C LEU A 435 24.10 8.97 -29.07
N GLY A 436 23.88 9.32 -30.34
CA GLY A 436 23.89 10.71 -30.81
C GLY A 436 22.81 11.57 -30.15
N GLU A 437 21.60 11.02 -30.01
CA GLU A 437 20.48 11.72 -29.35
C GLU A 437 20.69 11.88 -27.84
N ILE A 438 21.20 10.85 -27.16
CA ILE A 438 21.56 10.91 -25.75
C ILE A 438 22.57 12.04 -25.48
N ARG A 439 23.62 12.14 -26.31
CA ARG A 439 24.62 13.22 -26.15
C ARG A 439 24.02 14.62 -26.30
N LYS A 440 23.04 14.80 -27.20
CA LYS A 440 22.30 16.08 -27.34
C LYS A 440 21.49 16.40 -26.08
N VAL A 441 20.81 15.40 -25.51
CA VAL A 441 20.02 15.55 -24.27
C VAL A 441 20.93 15.89 -23.08
N ILE A 442 22.07 15.20 -22.95
CA ILE A 442 23.06 15.46 -21.88
C ILE A 442 23.61 16.89 -21.98
N LYS A 443 23.88 17.39 -23.19
CA LYS A 443 24.33 18.79 -23.40
C LYS A 443 23.31 19.80 -22.87
N ASN A 444 22.02 19.47 -22.91
CA ASN A 444 20.93 20.27 -22.37
C ASN A 444 20.62 19.97 -20.89
N LYS A 445 21.46 19.17 -20.21
CA LYS A 445 21.26 18.69 -18.82
C LYS A 445 19.95 17.92 -18.63
N GLY A 446 19.40 17.35 -19.69
CA GLY A 446 18.22 16.48 -19.63
C GLY A 446 18.57 15.05 -19.26
N ARG A 447 17.53 14.21 -19.11
CA ARG A 447 17.64 12.76 -18.91
C ARG A 447 16.98 11.98 -20.04
N THR A 448 17.46 10.76 -20.26
CA THR A 448 16.93 9.85 -21.27
C THR A 448 16.42 8.57 -20.64
N LEU A 449 15.23 8.14 -21.04
CA LEU A 449 14.71 6.81 -20.75
C LEU A 449 14.77 5.95 -22.00
N VAL A 450 15.27 4.72 -21.89
CA VAL A 450 15.37 3.78 -23.00
C VAL A 450 14.63 2.50 -22.64
N THR A 451 13.64 2.11 -23.44
CA THR A 451 12.92 0.84 -23.24
C THR A 451 13.37 -0.23 -24.23
N THR A 452 13.81 -1.38 -23.72
CA THR A 452 14.20 -2.57 -24.50
C THR A 452 13.12 -3.66 -24.40
N LEU A 453 13.38 -4.85 -24.98
CA LEU A 453 12.47 -6.00 -24.89
C LEU A 453 12.91 -7.05 -23.87
N THR A 454 14.22 -7.19 -23.64
CA THR A 454 14.79 -8.24 -22.77
C THR A 454 15.74 -7.65 -21.74
N LYS A 455 15.89 -8.36 -20.62
CA LYS A 455 16.80 -8.00 -19.52
C LYS A 455 18.24 -7.89 -20.03
N ARG A 456 18.68 -8.94 -20.73
CA ARG A 456 20.00 -9.00 -21.35
C ARG A 456 20.28 -7.81 -22.27
N MET A 457 19.32 -7.43 -23.11
CA MET A 457 19.48 -6.25 -23.97
C MET A 457 19.56 -4.95 -23.17
N SER A 458 18.85 -4.83 -22.03
CA SER A 458 19.00 -3.67 -21.16
C SER A 458 20.40 -3.59 -20.55
N GLU A 459 20.93 -4.73 -20.09
CA GLU A 459 22.26 -4.86 -19.50
C GLU A 459 23.36 -4.57 -20.54
N ASP A 460 23.32 -5.26 -21.69
CA ASP A 460 24.30 -5.11 -22.78
C ASP A 460 24.39 -3.65 -23.26
N ILE A 461 23.25 -2.95 -23.40
CA ILE A 461 23.22 -1.54 -23.83
C ILE A 461 23.76 -0.61 -22.73
N ALA A 462 23.40 -0.88 -21.47
CA ALA A 462 23.89 -0.06 -20.37
C ALA A 462 25.41 -0.21 -20.19
N GLU A 463 25.94 -1.42 -20.31
CA GLU A 463 27.37 -1.70 -20.30
C GLU A 463 28.08 -0.99 -21.46
N PHE A 464 27.61 -1.18 -22.68
CA PHE A 464 28.18 -0.53 -23.88
C PHE A 464 28.24 1.00 -23.76
N TYR A 465 27.15 1.64 -23.34
CA TYR A 465 27.15 3.09 -23.16
C TYR A 465 28.02 3.55 -22.00
N THR A 466 28.16 2.74 -20.94
CA THR A 466 29.06 3.02 -19.82
C THR A 466 30.52 2.96 -20.25
N GLU A 467 30.92 1.96 -21.05
CA GLU A 467 32.28 1.83 -21.60
C GLU A 467 32.67 3.04 -22.48
N ILE A 468 31.71 3.62 -23.19
CA ILE A 468 31.89 4.82 -24.02
C ILE A 468 31.89 6.12 -23.18
N GLY A 469 31.74 6.01 -21.86
CA GLY A 469 31.87 7.11 -20.90
C GLY A 469 30.57 7.84 -20.57
N LEU A 470 29.40 7.26 -20.86
CA LEU A 470 28.11 7.79 -20.42
C LEU A 470 27.77 7.29 -19.01
N LYS A 471 27.05 8.12 -18.25
CA LYS A 471 26.53 7.75 -16.92
C LYS A 471 25.19 7.04 -17.08
N VAL A 472 25.22 5.71 -17.15
CA VAL A 472 24.04 4.89 -17.44
C VAL A 472 23.72 3.98 -16.26
N ALA A 473 22.43 3.81 -15.98
CA ALA A 473 21.92 2.75 -15.11
C ALA A 473 20.92 1.89 -15.89
N TYR A 474 20.70 0.67 -15.42
CA TYR A 474 19.66 -0.21 -15.95
C TYR A 474 18.67 -0.65 -14.87
N LEU A 475 17.45 -1.03 -15.27
CA LEU A 475 16.39 -1.42 -14.37
C LEU A 475 15.57 -2.56 -14.97
N HIS A 476 15.54 -3.70 -14.27
CA HIS A 476 14.70 -4.86 -14.59
C HIS A 476 13.90 -5.33 -13.37
N SER A 477 13.16 -6.43 -13.55
CA SER A 477 12.18 -6.94 -12.58
C SER A 477 12.76 -7.51 -11.28
N GLU A 478 14.05 -7.85 -11.24
CA GLU A 478 14.69 -8.47 -10.06
C GLU A 478 15.47 -7.45 -9.22
N VAL A 479 15.62 -6.22 -9.71
CA VAL A 479 16.14 -5.10 -8.91
C VAL A 479 15.18 -4.87 -7.75
N ASP A 480 15.71 -4.91 -6.53
CA ASP A 480 14.94 -4.67 -5.31
C ASP A 480 14.36 -3.25 -5.31
N THR A 481 13.26 -3.05 -4.60
CA THR A 481 12.54 -1.78 -4.47
C THR A 481 13.45 -0.67 -3.95
N VAL A 482 14.33 -0.98 -3.00
CA VAL A 482 15.28 0.00 -2.42
C VAL A 482 16.33 0.41 -3.45
N GLU A 483 16.96 -0.55 -4.12
CA GLU A 483 17.95 -0.29 -5.17
C GLU A 483 17.32 0.46 -6.35
N ARG A 484 16.11 0.06 -6.77
CA ARG A 484 15.33 0.75 -7.80
C ARG A 484 15.11 2.22 -7.44
N PHE A 485 14.74 2.48 -6.19
CA PHE A 485 14.53 3.84 -5.70
C PHE A 485 15.82 4.67 -5.79
N GLU A 486 16.95 4.09 -5.39
CA GLU A 486 18.24 4.75 -5.45
C GLU A 486 18.68 5.06 -6.89
N ILE A 487 18.49 4.12 -7.82
CA ILE A 487 18.78 4.32 -9.25
C ILE A 487 17.99 5.51 -9.80
N LEU A 488 16.70 5.59 -9.47
CA LEU A 488 15.81 6.66 -9.94
C LEU A 488 16.14 8.01 -9.29
N ARG A 489 16.55 8.03 -8.01
CA ARG A 489 17.09 9.23 -7.36
C ARG A 489 18.35 9.72 -8.06
N ARG A 490 19.30 8.82 -8.32
CA ARG A 490 20.55 9.11 -9.03
C ARG A 490 20.31 9.61 -10.47
N LEU A 491 19.22 9.19 -11.11
CA LEU A 491 18.82 9.77 -12.40
C LEU A 491 18.35 11.23 -12.24
N ARG A 492 17.58 11.54 -11.19
CA ARG A 492 17.07 12.90 -10.94
C ARG A 492 18.18 13.89 -10.57
N ASP A 493 19.09 13.49 -9.70
CA ASP A 493 20.21 14.37 -9.28
C ASP A 493 21.31 14.52 -10.34
N GLY A 494 21.29 13.69 -11.39
CA GLY A 494 22.27 13.73 -12.49
C GLY A 494 23.53 12.91 -12.27
N THR A 495 23.53 12.05 -11.26
CA THR A 495 24.53 10.98 -11.12
C THR A 495 24.44 10.01 -12.29
N HIS A 496 23.23 9.72 -12.78
CA HIS A 496 22.97 9.05 -14.05
C HIS A 496 22.27 10.00 -15.02
N ASP A 497 22.61 9.90 -16.30
CA ASP A 497 21.98 10.66 -17.39
C ASP A 497 20.99 9.81 -18.19
N VAL A 498 21.19 8.49 -18.20
CA VAL A 498 20.39 7.54 -18.99
C VAL A 498 19.93 6.40 -18.10
N LEU A 499 18.66 6.01 -18.23
CA LEU A 499 18.11 4.81 -17.63
C LEU A 499 17.59 3.87 -18.72
N VAL A 500 18.12 2.65 -18.75
CA VAL A 500 17.72 1.59 -19.68
C VAL A 500 16.87 0.56 -18.94
N GLY A 501 15.76 0.10 -19.49
CA GLY A 501 15.01 -0.98 -18.86
C GLY A 501 13.96 -1.59 -19.76
N ILE A 502 13.33 -2.67 -19.30
CA ILE A 502 12.28 -3.36 -20.09
C ILE A 502 10.94 -2.64 -19.88
N ASN A 503 10.53 -2.58 -18.62
CA ASN A 503 9.26 -2.00 -18.22
C ASN A 503 9.54 -0.89 -17.20
N LEU A 504 9.97 0.25 -17.71
CA LEU A 504 10.13 1.50 -16.95
C LEU A 504 8.76 2.10 -16.53
N LEU A 505 7.65 1.41 -16.85
CA LEU A 505 6.28 1.90 -16.70
C LEU A 505 5.64 1.57 -15.35
N ARG A 506 6.31 0.79 -14.50
CA ARG A 506 5.63 0.18 -13.34
C ARG A 506 5.33 1.13 -12.18
N GLU A 507 5.89 2.33 -12.16
CA GLU A 507 5.83 3.20 -10.98
C GLU A 507 5.49 4.67 -11.30
N GLY A 508 4.76 5.29 -10.37
CA GLY A 508 4.33 6.69 -10.36
C GLY A 508 5.46 7.68 -10.08
N LEU A 509 6.67 7.40 -10.57
CA LEU A 509 7.78 8.33 -10.47
C LEU A 509 7.68 9.42 -11.54
N ASP A 510 7.68 10.64 -11.02
CA ASP A 510 7.49 11.90 -11.71
C ASP A 510 8.88 12.47 -12.03
N LEU A 511 9.33 12.30 -13.27
CA LEU A 511 10.65 12.68 -13.74
C LEU A 511 10.56 13.87 -14.73
N PRO A 512 10.42 15.12 -14.25
CA PRO A 512 10.37 16.30 -15.12
C PRO A 512 11.69 16.55 -15.87
N GLU A 513 12.79 15.95 -15.43
CA GLU A 513 14.12 16.08 -16.04
C GLU A 513 14.26 15.28 -17.34
N VAL A 514 13.34 14.33 -17.61
CA VAL A 514 13.36 13.49 -18.82
C VAL A 514 12.94 14.28 -20.05
N GLN A 515 13.85 14.40 -21.02
CA GLN A 515 13.61 15.07 -22.31
C GLN A 515 13.40 14.08 -23.46
N LEU A 516 13.96 12.88 -23.36
CA LEU A 516 13.89 11.86 -24.40
C LEU A 516 13.41 10.53 -23.83
N VAL A 517 12.44 9.95 -24.51
CA VAL A 517 12.07 8.54 -24.35
C VAL A 517 12.38 7.82 -25.67
N ALA A 518 13.25 6.82 -25.62
CA ALA A 518 13.58 5.97 -26.76
C ALA A 518 12.96 4.58 -26.58
N ILE A 519 12.19 4.13 -27.58
CA ILE A 519 11.58 2.81 -27.60
C ILE A 519 12.29 1.99 -28.68
N LEU A 520 13.17 1.09 -28.25
CA LEU A 520 13.87 0.18 -29.15
C LEU A 520 12.92 -0.94 -29.60
N ASP A 521 13.07 -1.38 -30.85
CA ASP A 521 12.27 -2.46 -31.43
C ASP A 521 10.75 -2.23 -31.24
N ALA A 522 10.29 -1.02 -31.55
CA ALA A 522 8.91 -0.58 -31.33
C ALA A 522 7.88 -1.34 -32.18
N ASP A 523 8.33 -2.04 -33.23
CA ASP A 523 7.50 -2.84 -34.14
C ASP A 523 7.30 -4.30 -33.71
N LYS A 524 7.96 -4.75 -32.63
CA LYS A 524 7.80 -6.11 -32.13
C LYS A 524 6.51 -6.23 -31.33
N LEU A 525 5.56 -6.99 -31.86
CA LEU A 525 4.29 -7.23 -31.19
C LEU A 525 4.49 -7.97 -29.86
N GLY A 526 3.73 -7.54 -28.85
CA GLY A 526 3.77 -8.12 -27.51
C GLY A 526 3.25 -7.14 -26.47
N PHE A 527 3.19 -7.57 -25.22
CA PHE A 527 2.67 -6.76 -24.12
C PHE A 527 3.37 -5.39 -24.01
N LEU A 528 4.70 -5.34 -24.16
CA LEU A 528 5.49 -4.11 -24.01
C LEU A 528 5.35 -3.10 -25.17
N ARG A 529 4.67 -3.49 -26.26
CA ARG A 529 4.52 -2.70 -27.49
C ARG A 529 3.07 -2.68 -27.98
N ASP A 530 2.13 -2.97 -27.08
CA ASP A 530 0.72 -2.74 -27.36
C ASP A 530 0.41 -1.23 -27.31
N THR A 531 -0.77 -0.84 -27.81
CA THR A 531 -1.18 0.57 -27.89
C THR A 531 -1.08 1.26 -26.53
N ARG A 532 -1.45 0.56 -25.43
CA ARG A 532 -1.45 1.13 -24.08
C ARG A 532 -0.03 1.37 -23.58
N SER A 533 0.85 0.37 -23.69
CA SER A 533 2.24 0.47 -23.24
C SER A 533 2.99 1.55 -24.01
N LEU A 534 2.76 1.67 -25.32
CA LEU A 534 3.36 2.74 -26.13
C LEU A 534 2.90 4.13 -25.66
N ILE A 535 1.60 4.37 -25.51
CA ILE A 535 1.07 5.66 -25.01
C ILE A 535 1.66 6.01 -23.63
N GLN A 536 1.75 5.04 -22.73
CA GLN A 536 2.31 5.26 -21.39
C GLN A 536 3.81 5.56 -21.42
N THR A 537 4.56 4.85 -22.26
CA THR A 537 6.00 5.05 -22.44
C THR A 537 6.27 6.44 -23.00
N ILE A 538 5.59 6.80 -24.09
CA ILE A 538 5.63 8.14 -24.69
C ILE A 538 5.29 9.20 -23.64
N GLY A 539 4.25 8.97 -22.84
CA GLY A 539 3.79 9.86 -21.78
C GLY A 539 4.84 10.24 -20.72
N ARG A 540 5.95 9.49 -20.60
CA ARG A 540 7.05 9.81 -19.67
C ARG A 540 7.83 11.05 -20.08
N ALA A 541 7.83 11.41 -21.37
CA ALA A 541 8.41 12.67 -21.86
C ALA A 541 7.47 13.88 -21.70
N SER A 542 6.19 13.71 -21.34
CA SER A 542 5.21 14.81 -21.30
C SER A 542 5.36 15.78 -20.13
N ARG A 543 6.35 15.58 -19.26
CA ARG A 543 6.62 16.44 -18.09
C ARG A 543 7.69 17.51 -18.34
N ASN A 544 8.29 17.49 -19.54
CA ASN A 544 9.32 18.42 -19.97
C ASN A 544 8.87 19.16 -21.23
N ILE A 545 9.17 20.46 -21.31
CA ILE A 545 8.86 21.28 -22.48
C ILE A 545 9.57 20.81 -23.76
N GLU A 546 10.79 20.27 -23.61
CA GLU A 546 11.59 19.68 -24.69
C GLU A 546 11.31 18.18 -24.88
N GLY A 547 10.24 17.67 -24.28
CA GLY A 547 9.87 16.26 -24.31
C GLY A 547 9.65 15.73 -25.72
N LYS A 548 10.40 14.69 -26.09
CA LYS A 548 10.22 13.94 -27.34
C LYS A 548 10.31 12.42 -27.13
N ALA A 549 9.69 11.67 -28.03
CA ALA A 549 9.77 10.22 -28.07
C ALA A 549 10.29 9.75 -29.44
N ILE A 550 11.21 8.77 -29.43
CA ILE A 550 11.73 8.14 -30.65
C ILE A 550 11.34 6.66 -30.62
N LEU A 551 10.63 6.20 -31.64
CA LEU A 551 10.27 4.80 -31.83
C LEU A 551 11.14 4.22 -32.94
N TYR A 552 12.04 3.31 -32.58
CA TYR A 552 12.88 2.60 -33.54
C TYR A 552 12.15 1.38 -34.06
N ALA A 553 11.82 1.37 -35.35
CA ALA A 553 10.96 0.36 -35.96
C ALA A 553 11.24 0.25 -37.46
N ASP A 554 11.21 -0.97 -37.99
CA ASP A 554 11.28 -1.20 -39.45
C ASP A 554 9.87 -1.32 -40.06
N LYS A 555 8.87 -1.69 -39.26
CA LYS A 555 7.46 -1.81 -39.68
C LYS A 555 6.56 -0.89 -38.89
N PHE A 556 5.58 -0.29 -39.57
CA PHE A 556 4.56 0.52 -38.90
C PHE A 556 3.36 -0.32 -38.47
N THR A 557 3.32 -0.71 -37.20
CA THR A 557 2.27 -1.59 -36.64
C THR A 557 0.97 -0.82 -36.33
N SER A 558 -0.14 -1.53 -36.15
CA SER A 558 -1.41 -0.93 -35.73
C SER A 558 -1.31 -0.27 -34.35
N ALA A 559 -0.62 -0.92 -33.41
CA ALA A 559 -0.39 -0.39 -32.07
C ALA A 559 0.37 0.94 -32.08
N MET A 560 1.42 1.05 -32.93
CA MET A 560 2.15 2.30 -33.12
C MET A 560 1.25 3.38 -33.72
N ARG A 561 0.46 3.04 -34.75
CA ARG A 561 -0.46 3.98 -35.38
C ARG A 561 -1.44 4.56 -34.38
N GLU A 562 -2.16 3.72 -33.65
CA GLU A 562 -3.13 4.15 -32.64
C GLU A 562 -2.49 4.99 -31.53
N ALA A 563 -1.29 4.60 -31.06
CA ALA A 563 -0.57 5.34 -30.03
C ALA A 563 -0.15 6.75 -30.48
N ILE A 564 0.37 6.86 -31.71
CA ILE A 564 0.79 8.14 -32.30
C ILE A 564 -0.42 9.02 -32.58
N GLU A 565 -1.48 8.47 -33.17
CA GLU A 565 -2.72 9.22 -33.46
C GLU A 565 -3.34 9.80 -32.18
N GLU A 566 -3.39 9.02 -31.10
CA GLU A 566 -3.91 9.51 -29.81
C GLU A 566 -2.98 10.57 -29.19
N THR A 567 -1.66 10.40 -29.29
CA THR A 567 -0.67 11.38 -28.80
C THR A 567 -0.80 12.70 -29.56
N ASP A 568 -0.89 12.65 -30.88
CA ASP A 568 -1.05 13.82 -31.74
C ASP A 568 -2.40 14.51 -31.54
N ARG A 569 -3.48 13.73 -31.34
CA ARG A 569 -4.81 14.28 -31.00
C ARG A 569 -4.76 15.10 -29.71
N ARG A 570 -4.14 14.54 -28.66
CA ARG A 570 -3.97 15.22 -27.37
C ARG A 570 -3.11 16.47 -27.51
N ARG A 571 -1.95 16.34 -28.16
CA ARG A 571 -1.02 17.45 -28.41
C ARG A 571 -1.69 18.61 -29.14
N LYS A 572 -2.46 18.35 -30.20
CA LYS A 572 -3.19 19.37 -30.96
C LYS A 572 -4.18 20.15 -30.07
N LYS A 573 -5.02 19.44 -29.31
CA LYS A 573 -6.01 20.04 -28.39
C LYS A 573 -5.34 20.86 -27.27
N GLN A 574 -4.21 20.39 -26.75
CA GLN A 574 -3.43 21.13 -25.74
C GLN A 574 -2.79 22.42 -26.32
N ILE A 575 -2.21 22.36 -27.52
CA ILE A 575 -1.64 23.54 -28.19
C ILE A 575 -2.72 24.58 -28.48
N GLU A 576 -3.87 24.15 -28.98
CA GLU A 576 -5.02 25.02 -29.24
C GLU A 576 -5.52 25.68 -27.95
N TYR A 577 -5.70 24.91 -26.88
CA TYR A 577 -6.07 25.44 -25.57
C TYR A 577 -5.07 26.48 -25.06
N ASN A 578 -3.76 26.19 -25.16
CA ASN A 578 -2.73 27.12 -24.73
C ASN A 578 -2.76 28.43 -25.52
N LYS A 579 -2.99 28.36 -26.84
CA LYS A 579 -3.12 29.55 -27.70
C LYS A 579 -4.34 30.38 -27.32
N ILE A 580 -5.50 29.75 -27.14
CA ILE A 580 -6.76 30.45 -26.78
C ILE A 580 -6.66 31.12 -25.41
N ASN A 581 -5.96 30.50 -24.46
CA ASN A 581 -5.87 30.96 -23.08
C ASN A 581 -4.56 31.70 -22.75
N ASN A 582 -3.72 32.01 -23.75
CA ASN A 582 -2.42 32.67 -23.58
C ASN A 582 -1.50 31.99 -22.54
N ILE A 583 -1.43 30.66 -22.56
CA ILE A 583 -0.62 29.87 -21.62
C ILE A 583 0.72 29.54 -22.28
N THR A 584 1.82 29.93 -21.64
CA THR A 584 3.17 29.47 -21.99
C THR A 584 3.47 28.18 -21.23
N PRO A 585 3.78 27.06 -21.90
CA PRO A 585 4.13 25.81 -21.24
C PRO A 585 5.33 25.98 -20.29
N GLN A 586 5.23 25.40 -19.10
CA GLN A 586 6.33 25.40 -18.13
C GLN A 586 6.59 23.98 -17.61
N SER A 587 7.87 23.56 -17.64
CA SER A 587 8.31 22.33 -17.00
C SER A 587 8.08 22.40 -15.50
N ILE A 588 7.59 21.31 -14.91
CA ILE A 588 7.34 21.24 -13.47
C ILE A 588 8.69 21.19 -12.75
N LYS A 589 8.98 22.19 -11.91
CA LYS A 589 10.10 22.12 -10.96
C LYS A 589 9.59 21.49 -9.67
N LYS A 590 9.74 20.17 -9.54
CA LYS A 590 9.49 19.47 -8.28
C LYS A 590 10.79 19.45 -7.48
N ASN A 591 10.77 19.94 -6.24
CA ASN A 591 11.91 19.75 -5.35
C ASN A 591 12.25 18.26 -5.28
N ILE A 592 13.51 17.91 -5.51
CA ILE A 592 14.04 16.54 -5.42
C ILE A 592 13.79 15.95 -4.01
N LEU A 593 13.44 16.80 -3.04
CA LEU A 593 13.58 16.55 -1.61
C LEU A 593 12.28 16.47 -0.79
N ASN A 594 11.10 16.91 -1.24
CA ASN A 594 9.99 17.07 -0.27
C ASN A 594 9.33 15.76 0.23
N SER A 595 9.48 14.64 -0.47
CA SER A 595 8.94 13.35 0.02
C SER A 595 9.90 12.62 0.97
N LEU A 596 11.11 13.14 1.18
CA LEU A 596 12.17 12.51 1.98
C LEU A 596 12.93 13.48 2.88
N SER A 597 12.80 14.80 2.74
CA SER A 597 13.39 15.75 3.67
C SER A 597 12.74 15.61 5.04
N GLU A 598 11.46 15.24 5.15
CA GLU A 598 10.89 15.00 6.48
C GLU A 598 11.39 13.71 7.13
N GLU A 599 11.83 12.69 6.38
CA GLU A 599 12.42 11.47 6.97
C GLU A 599 13.93 11.57 7.12
N GLN A 600 14.64 12.18 6.16
CA GLN A 600 16.10 12.37 6.20
C GLN A 600 16.53 13.57 7.04
N GLU A 601 15.82 14.70 7.02
CA GLU A 601 16.11 15.83 7.91
C GLU A 601 15.67 15.49 9.35
N PHE A 602 14.65 14.65 9.54
CA PHE A 602 14.32 14.04 10.84
C PHE A 602 15.36 13.00 11.25
N ALA A 603 15.85 12.14 10.34
CA ALA A 603 16.94 11.22 10.63
C ALA A 603 18.25 11.97 10.94
N GLU A 604 18.63 13.01 10.20
CA GLU A 604 19.82 13.81 10.48
C GLU A 604 19.69 14.66 11.75
N LYS A 605 18.49 15.23 12.03
CA LYS A 605 18.20 15.91 13.30
C LYS A 605 18.18 14.92 14.47
N GLU A 606 17.60 13.75 14.31
CA GLU A 606 17.59 12.65 15.30
C GLU A 606 18.99 12.10 15.50
N THR A 607 19.83 11.94 14.47
CA THR A 607 21.23 11.52 14.59
C THR A 607 22.06 12.57 15.34
N LYS A 608 21.89 13.87 15.04
CA LYS A 608 22.55 14.95 15.80
C LYS A 608 22.05 15.02 17.24
N LYS A 609 20.75 14.85 17.47
CA LYS A 609 20.11 14.84 18.79
C LYS A 609 20.49 13.59 19.58
N LEU A 610 20.60 12.43 18.95
CA LEU A 610 21.07 11.18 19.51
C LEU A 610 22.53 11.32 19.93
N LYS A 611 23.42 11.80 19.05
CA LYS A 611 24.83 12.06 19.40
C LYS A 611 24.97 13.02 20.58
N ARG A 612 24.16 14.08 20.64
CA ARG A 612 24.14 15.02 21.76
C ARG A 612 23.59 14.41 23.04
N THR A 613 22.45 13.72 22.97
CA THR A 613 21.79 13.06 24.11
C THR A 613 22.67 11.95 24.68
N VAL A 614 23.30 11.16 23.81
CA VAL A 614 24.25 10.11 24.19
C VAL A 614 25.45 10.72 24.91
N LYS A 615 26.02 11.82 24.39
CA LYS A 615 27.12 12.52 25.05
C LYS A 615 26.73 13.07 26.42
N GLU A 616 25.59 13.76 26.52
CA GLU A 616 25.07 14.32 27.78
C GLU A 616 24.74 13.21 28.80
N LYS A 617 24.22 12.06 28.35
CA LYS A 617 23.89 10.92 29.21
C LYS A 617 25.13 10.14 29.67
N ILE A 618 26.13 10.00 28.80
CA ILE A 618 27.44 9.43 29.17
C ILE A 618 28.08 10.32 30.26
N GLU A 619 28.13 11.64 30.07
CA GLU A 619 28.68 12.57 31.07
C GLU A 619 27.89 12.56 32.40
N GLU A 620 26.56 12.32 32.36
CA GLU A 620 25.73 12.19 33.56
C GLU A 620 25.99 10.86 34.31
N LEU A 621 26.13 9.75 33.56
CA LEU A 621 26.26 8.42 34.12
C LEU A 621 27.70 8.08 34.54
N GLU A 622 28.71 8.64 33.88
CA GLU A 622 30.11 8.59 34.31
C GLU A 622 30.29 9.21 35.70
N LYS A 623 29.56 10.30 36.00
CA LYS A 623 29.55 10.91 37.34
C LYS A 623 28.86 10.06 38.42
N LYS A 624 28.01 9.11 38.02
CA LYS A 624 27.29 8.20 38.93
C LYS A 624 28.01 6.86 39.15
N GLY A 625 29.10 6.61 38.41
CA GLY A 625 30.07 5.54 38.71
C GLY A 625 29.69 4.13 38.23
N ASP A 626 28.69 3.96 37.37
CA ASP A 626 28.26 2.63 36.89
C ASP A 626 28.34 2.53 35.36
N MET A 627 29.49 2.05 34.89
CA MET A 627 29.79 1.94 33.45
C MET A 627 29.04 0.80 32.77
N GLU A 628 28.57 -0.21 33.51
CA GLU A 628 27.77 -1.30 32.95
C GLU A 628 26.38 -0.79 32.53
N VAL A 629 25.79 0.11 33.31
CA VAL A 629 24.52 0.78 32.98
C VAL A 629 24.65 1.65 31.73
N VAL A 630 25.80 2.31 31.54
CA VAL A 630 26.10 3.08 30.32
C VAL A 630 26.15 2.16 29.11
N ILE A 631 26.86 1.03 29.22
CA ILE A 631 26.98 0.04 28.14
C ILE A 631 25.60 -0.53 27.78
N GLN A 632 24.79 -0.94 28.76
CA GLN A 632 23.43 -1.44 28.50
C GLN A 632 22.52 -0.40 27.83
N TYR A 633 22.62 0.86 28.25
CA TYR A 633 21.89 1.95 27.61
C TYR A 633 22.30 2.15 26.15
N LEU A 634 23.61 2.13 25.86
CA LEU A 634 24.15 2.26 24.51
C LEU A 634 23.81 1.04 23.64
N GLU A 635 23.88 -0.18 24.19
CA GLU A 635 23.50 -1.42 23.49
C GLU A 635 22.02 -1.39 23.14
N THR A 636 21.15 -0.97 24.06
CA THR A 636 19.71 -0.80 23.80
C THR A 636 19.46 0.19 22.65
N LYS A 637 20.19 1.33 22.65
CA LYS A 637 20.08 2.33 21.58
C LYS A 637 20.67 1.84 20.25
N MET A 638 21.73 1.04 20.29
CA MET A 638 22.35 0.43 19.11
C MET A 638 21.39 -0.57 18.46
N PHE A 639 20.77 -1.44 19.26
CA PHE A 639 19.76 -2.39 18.75
C PHE A 639 18.52 -1.68 18.21
N LEU A 640 18.09 -0.59 18.87
CA LEU A 640 16.99 0.23 18.36
C LEU A 640 17.35 0.88 17.02
N ALA A 641 18.55 1.47 16.89
CA ALA A 641 19.03 2.04 15.65
C ALA A 641 19.15 0.99 14.53
N ALA A 642 19.64 -0.22 14.84
CA ALA A 642 19.71 -1.32 13.89
C ALA A 642 18.31 -1.80 13.45
N LYS A 643 17.35 -1.89 14.38
CA LYS A 643 15.95 -2.24 14.10
C LYS A 643 15.25 -1.20 13.23
N GLU A 644 15.63 0.07 13.36
CA GLU A 644 15.15 1.19 12.54
C GLU A 644 15.97 1.38 11.25
N LEU A 645 16.85 0.44 10.89
CA LEU A 645 17.72 0.47 9.71
C LEU A 645 18.67 1.67 9.65
N ARG A 646 18.92 2.33 10.79
CA ARG A 646 19.90 3.41 10.96
C ARG A 646 21.28 2.83 11.22
N PHE A 647 21.82 2.13 10.22
CA PHE A 647 23.06 1.36 10.35
C PHE A 647 24.30 2.22 10.70
N GLU A 648 24.35 3.47 10.25
CA GLU A 648 25.42 4.41 10.62
C GLU A 648 25.36 4.81 12.10
N ASP A 649 24.16 5.01 12.66
CA ASP A 649 23.96 5.29 14.09
C ASP A 649 24.29 4.05 14.94
N ALA A 650 23.89 2.87 14.48
CA ALA A 650 24.23 1.60 15.14
C ALA A 650 25.75 1.35 15.12
N ALA A 651 26.43 1.62 14.01
CA ALA A 651 27.88 1.52 13.90
C ALA A 651 28.58 2.52 14.84
N TYR A 652 28.12 3.78 14.89
CA TYR A 652 28.64 4.78 15.81
C TYR A 652 28.49 4.36 17.28
N LEU A 653 27.32 3.85 17.67
CA LEU A 653 27.06 3.39 19.03
C LEU A 653 27.89 2.15 19.38
N ARG A 654 28.02 1.19 18.46
CA ARG A 654 28.90 0.02 18.60
C ARG A 654 30.34 0.42 18.85
N ASP A 655 30.86 1.33 18.04
CA ASP A 655 32.25 1.78 18.13
C ASP A 655 32.48 2.51 19.46
N LYS A 656 31.49 3.27 19.95
CA LYS A 656 31.54 3.93 21.27
C LYS A 656 31.46 2.94 22.44
N ILE A 657 30.66 1.88 22.34
CA ILE A 657 30.63 0.79 23.33
C ILE A 657 32.00 0.11 23.40
N ASN A 658 32.61 -0.17 22.25
CA ASN A 658 33.93 -0.80 22.17
C ASN A 658 35.03 0.08 22.77
N GLU A 659 34.97 1.40 22.53
CA GLU A 659 35.87 2.38 23.15
C GLU A 659 35.75 2.36 24.68
N ILE A 660 34.52 2.41 25.22
CA ILE A 660 34.27 2.36 26.67
C ILE A 660 34.73 1.02 27.27
N LYS A 661 34.40 -0.12 26.65
CA LYS A 661 34.85 -1.45 27.14
C LYS A 661 36.38 -1.53 27.20
N LYS A 662 37.07 -0.92 26.23
CA LYS A 662 38.54 -0.88 26.15
C LYS A 662 39.15 0.04 27.21
N ASP A 663 38.61 1.24 27.39
CA ASP A 663 39.15 2.22 28.35
C ASP A 663 38.99 1.77 29.81
N TYR A 664 37.94 1.01 30.11
CA TYR A 664 37.63 0.55 31.47
C TYR A 664 37.99 -0.91 31.76
N LYS A 665 38.69 -1.60 30.84
CA LYS A 665 39.10 -3.02 30.97
C LYS A 665 37.94 -3.97 31.35
N ILE A 666 36.74 -3.69 30.84
CA ILE A 666 35.58 -4.55 31.06
C ILE A 666 35.71 -5.73 30.08
N THR A 667 36.08 -6.90 30.58
CA THR A 667 36.15 -8.13 29.78
C THR A 667 34.77 -8.57 29.32
N ALA A 668 34.71 -9.06 28.07
CA ALA A 668 33.49 -9.41 27.34
C ALA A 668 32.60 -10.44 28.04
#